data_AF-A0A849ZC69-F1
#
_entry.id   AF-A0A849ZC69-F1
#
_cell.length_a   1.000
_cell.length_b   1.000
_cell.length_c   1.000
_cell.angle_alpha   90.00
_cell.angle_beta   90.00
_cell.angle_gamma   90.00
#
_symmetry.space_group_name_H-M   'P 1'
#
loop_
_entity.id
_entity.type
_entity.pdbx_description
1 polymer ?
#
loop_
_entity_poly.entity_id
_entity_poly.type
_entity_poly.pdbx_seq_one_letter_code
_entity_poly.pdbx_strand_id
1 'polypeptide(L)'
;MSGLLFESEAALAHALGAALIPAAVAASAVRYARVDDGRAVVVDAAGLAEGVKEALVAMGVRPGRLPKDALVAPFWPAIVRPRPNAAPSFHVVLFVSEEGTRGLDIATELLSKGAERIDIARFDGGVLVRALRPSFYVLSRVLETQAQIAAFVPVSERSESVWVAAGFASPALAGVTPAAGEIVLMTAEGAIRTLQPEPFRAIWDHLEITLAPAGESPRPLPLARRQVPLGLARVTTPKVPTLWLLREDAVATIDQLVETAPEDVLRALSFVACGPRDSPLVVLRASKPMPLFPRGDAYAAVPELPDVFVPIDRRVHPPIWSDRLRAVVGGPDDKIRWLVPPEPGGALRVDSAALDAFVPLVDWVEFVAEPHELEPWLRAVSFEPGAFDAIAGEPEPRQAKREDDATPDEVRKRRRRPLVTRSPVVTSAPALSSIALQPPSRRAAALMLTPAQVEQALEEAEAAFAEREDPLADPSRDGGWLDLANLYERASLPRDAALCRARLVFSESRLAPSALADWRETASPDDVLGLVCGLHGASMGEQAPPPPDQLATAFEELDRAEGRLCVRSQWIGMSAIAALSGGDDLLLARARDRVFSRLEGGLSALRDLPRVVRQMEGEAVNERRRALTNVLTFLEKEPRARSSVEAPEELTRAYVRWVFAIALARAGGGAEAHELGAKARAAIPNDDPIHDALRAWFSSRLTQALEDEPESTPVGHDAIEARERLDRLGKYKVDRVRQAVRIIEPAIDLDPFRSFRNTGDDAGVALLRAVFTAKSAAAQASIVDGAWERAHHASGDDFEKSVMSLVGALGCCPPRVTGPRLAGLGELVASAPPNVALRLLLGALPLAERFETSEATDAIAALVASRVAGLGHEALAELAPRLAATALALRHQEAMHAIGEAVAASLSRLAGDDPRSSVARLELTRALAHLGIEGDHESVFTVERALLGRPLTPVDRHSQIRALAACAAAISRLDWAFALTTEWARATDSYNTNSHLCLSAVELADAFASALAPHRGDGVSLARRLCDEDERAVRAVLFREEP
;
A
#
# COMPACT_ATOMS: atom_id res chain seq x y z
N MET A 1 -34.46 -12.46 55.61
CA MET A 1 -34.75 -11.06 55.26
C MET A 1 -35.60 -11.08 54.00
N SER A 2 -36.67 -10.29 53.96
CA SER A 2 -37.54 -10.14 52.79
C SER A 2 -36.77 -9.44 51.67
N GLY A 3 -36.67 -10.05 50.50
CA GLY A 3 -36.05 -9.46 49.32
C GLY A 3 -37.03 -9.36 48.14
N LEU A 4 -36.61 -8.67 47.10
CA LEU A 4 -37.28 -8.59 45.81
C LEU A 4 -36.41 -9.31 44.78
N LEU A 5 -36.96 -10.33 44.14
CA LEU A 5 -36.34 -11.12 43.08
C LEU A 5 -36.67 -10.49 41.72
N PHE A 6 -35.66 -9.90 41.10
CA PHE A 6 -35.68 -9.47 39.71
C PHE A 6 -35.24 -10.64 38.83
N GLU A 7 -36.06 -11.01 37.84
CA GLU A 7 -35.76 -12.12 36.92
C GLU A 7 -34.51 -11.87 36.06
N SER A 8 -34.03 -10.63 35.97
CA SER A 8 -32.76 -10.26 35.36
C SER A 8 -32.19 -8.93 35.84
N GLU A 9 -30.88 -8.73 35.65
CA GLU A 9 -30.24 -7.40 35.81
C GLU A 9 -30.85 -6.36 34.86
N ALA A 10 -31.36 -6.78 33.70
CA ALA A 10 -32.06 -5.90 32.76
C ALA A 10 -33.40 -5.41 33.34
N ALA A 11 -34.13 -6.28 34.06
CA ALA A 11 -35.37 -5.90 34.75
C ALA A 11 -35.09 -4.89 35.88
N LEU A 12 -34.01 -5.09 36.64
CA LEU A 12 -33.56 -4.13 37.65
C LEU A 12 -33.16 -2.78 37.02
N ALA A 13 -32.38 -2.81 35.93
CA ALA A 13 -31.99 -1.61 35.20
C ALA A 13 -33.20 -0.85 34.64
N HIS A 14 -34.21 -1.58 34.15
CA HIS A 14 -35.46 -0.99 33.67
C HIS A 14 -36.25 -0.33 34.81
N ALA A 15 -36.37 -0.99 35.97
CA ALA A 15 -37.04 -0.41 37.13
C ALA A 15 -36.34 0.87 37.65
N LEU A 16 -35.01 0.91 37.61
CA LEU A 16 -34.22 2.09 37.94
C LEU A 16 -34.42 3.21 36.90
N GLY A 17 -34.36 2.90 35.61
CA GLY A 17 -34.55 3.87 34.53
C GLY A 17 -35.98 4.43 34.45
N ALA A 18 -36.99 3.64 34.82
CA ALA A 18 -38.39 4.05 34.89
C ALA A 18 -38.73 4.83 36.18
N ALA A 19 -37.74 5.11 37.05
CA ALA A 19 -37.90 5.79 38.33
C ALA A 19 -38.93 5.14 39.27
N LEU A 20 -39.16 3.83 39.14
CA LEU A 20 -40.05 3.07 40.03
C LEU A 20 -39.46 2.91 41.43
N ILE A 21 -38.13 2.85 41.50
CA ILE A 21 -37.39 2.90 42.76
C ILE A 21 -37.11 4.38 43.05
N PRO A 22 -37.65 4.96 44.15
CA PRO A 22 -37.43 6.36 44.47
C PRO A 22 -35.94 6.70 44.52
N ALA A 23 -35.55 7.85 43.98
CA ALA A 23 -34.14 8.24 43.86
C ALA A 23 -33.37 8.17 45.20
N ALA A 24 -34.02 8.56 46.31
CA ALA A 24 -33.44 8.46 47.66
C ALA A 24 -33.15 7.00 48.09
N VAL A 25 -34.01 6.05 47.68
CA VAL A 25 -33.78 4.62 47.94
C VAL A 25 -32.74 4.07 46.98
N ALA A 26 -32.79 4.45 45.70
CA ALA A 26 -31.82 4.03 44.70
C ALA A 26 -30.39 4.45 45.08
N ALA A 27 -30.22 5.61 45.72
CA ALA A 27 -28.94 6.13 46.21
C ALA A 27 -28.46 5.50 47.54
N SER A 28 -29.28 4.66 48.20
CA SER A 28 -28.92 4.05 49.48
C SER A 28 -28.17 2.72 49.29
N ALA A 29 -27.26 2.41 50.21
CA ALA A 29 -26.56 1.14 50.24
C ALA A 29 -27.56 -0.02 50.38
N VAL A 30 -27.34 -1.09 49.62
CA VAL A 30 -28.30 -2.18 49.51
C VAL A 30 -27.60 -3.53 49.48
N ARG A 31 -28.21 -4.50 50.17
CA ARG A 31 -27.75 -5.88 50.11
C ARG A 31 -28.38 -6.59 48.93
N TYR A 32 -27.60 -7.37 48.20
CA TYR A 32 -28.09 -8.12 47.07
C TYR A 32 -27.39 -9.47 46.93
N ALA A 33 -28.03 -10.42 46.27
CA ALA A 33 -27.41 -11.67 45.86
C ALA A 33 -27.78 -11.97 44.41
N ARG A 34 -26.81 -12.48 43.66
CA ARG A 34 -27.03 -13.03 42.33
C ARG A 34 -27.41 -14.50 42.49
N VAL A 35 -28.55 -14.90 41.95
CA VAL A 35 -29.07 -16.28 42.01
C VAL A 35 -29.22 -16.83 40.58
N ASP A 36 -29.40 -18.14 40.45
CA ASP A 36 -29.53 -18.83 39.16
C ASP A 36 -28.36 -18.52 38.21
N ASP A 37 -27.12 -18.73 38.68
CA ASP A 37 -25.87 -18.43 37.95
C ASP A 37 -25.75 -16.97 37.46
N GLY A 38 -26.36 -16.04 38.21
CA GLY A 38 -26.35 -14.61 37.88
C GLY A 38 -27.43 -14.17 36.90
N ARG A 39 -28.37 -15.06 36.57
CA ARG A 39 -29.54 -14.70 35.75
C ARG A 39 -30.53 -13.83 36.51
N ALA A 40 -30.67 -14.00 37.81
CA ALA A 40 -31.61 -13.22 38.62
C ALA A 40 -30.91 -12.54 39.81
N VAL A 41 -31.53 -11.48 40.32
CA VAL A 41 -30.97 -10.68 41.42
C VAL A 41 -32.01 -10.55 42.52
N VAL A 42 -31.66 -10.97 43.73
CA VAL A 42 -32.46 -10.72 44.93
C VAL A 42 -31.88 -9.50 45.63
N VAL A 43 -32.69 -8.45 45.79
CA VAL A 43 -32.31 -7.19 46.44
C VAL A 43 -33.06 -7.05 47.76
N ASP A 44 -32.41 -6.56 48.82
CA ASP A 44 -33.08 -6.28 50.09
C ASP A 44 -34.22 -5.26 49.89
N ALA A 45 -35.40 -5.59 50.42
CA ALA A 45 -36.58 -4.74 50.32
C ALA A 45 -36.71 -3.75 51.49
N ALA A 46 -35.75 -3.76 52.43
CA ALA A 46 -35.73 -2.85 53.57
C ALA A 46 -35.67 -1.38 53.10
N GLY A 47 -36.61 -0.56 53.58
CA GLY A 47 -36.69 0.87 53.25
C GLY A 47 -37.59 1.24 52.07
N LEU A 48 -38.12 0.27 51.31
CA LEU A 48 -39.15 0.55 50.29
C LEU A 48 -40.53 0.72 50.93
N ALA A 49 -41.24 1.78 50.55
CA ALA A 49 -42.65 1.96 50.87
C ALA A 49 -43.50 0.86 50.22
N GLU A 50 -44.59 0.44 50.86
CA GLU A 50 -45.35 -0.72 50.40
C GLU A 50 -45.96 -0.54 49.00
N GLY A 51 -46.43 0.66 48.68
CA GLY A 51 -46.91 0.99 47.33
C GLY A 51 -45.82 0.87 46.25
N VAL A 52 -44.53 1.07 46.59
CA VAL A 52 -43.42 0.85 45.65
C VAL A 52 -43.18 -0.65 45.45
N LYS A 53 -43.27 -1.45 46.51
CA LYS A 53 -43.16 -2.91 46.40
C LYS A 53 -44.30 -3.47 45.56
N GLU A 54 -45.53 -3.01 45.76
CA GLU A 54 -46.69 -3.38 44.95
C GLU A 54 -46.50 -3.00 43.47
N ALA A 55 -46.00 -1.80 43.18
CA ALA A 55 -45.70 -1.37 41.82
C ALA A 55 -44.61 -2.24 41.15
N LEU A 56 -43.55 -2.61 41.88
CA LEU A 56 -42.51 -3.52 41.39
C LEU A 56 -43.07 -4.92 41.15
N VAL A 57 -43.95 -5.42 42.03
CA VAL A 57 -44.64 -6.71 41.84
C VAL A 57 -45.55 -6.69 40.61
N ALA A 58 -46.25 -5.58 40.36
CA ALA A 58 -47.06 -5.40 39.15
C ALA A 58 -46.22 -5.44 37.86
N MET A 59 -44.91 -5.13 37.94
CA MET A 59 -43.95 -5.27 36.84
C MET A 59 -43.29 -6.66 36.75
N GLY A 60 -43.73 -7.62 37.55
CA GLY A 60 -43.18 -8.99 37.54
C GLY A 60 -42.01 -9.23 38.49
N VAL A 61 -41.66 -8.28 39.36
CA VAL A 61 -40.68 -8.52 40.44
C VAL A 61 -41.32 -9.40 41.52
N ARG A 62 -40.69 -10.52 41.88
CA ARG A 62 -41.31 -11.48 42.82
C ARG A 62 -40.80 -11.25 44.25
N PRO A 63 -41.59 -11.54 45.29
CA PRO A 63 -41.07 -11.65 46.64
C PRO A 63 -40.02 -12.76 46.70
N GLY A 64 -38.83 -12.46 47.21
CA GLY A 64 -37.71 -13.38 47.34
C GLY A 64 -37.16 -13.43 48.77
N ARG A 65 -36.24 -14.36 49.03
CA ARG A 65 -35.50 -14.43 50.29
C ARG A 65 -34.04 -14.11 50.02
N LEU A 66 -33.53 -13.07 50.68
CA LEU A 66 -32.12 -12.70 50.55
C LEU A 66 -31.23 -13.75 51.25
N PRO A 67 -30.22 -14.32 50.55
CA PRO A 67 -29.23 -15.22 51.14
C PRO A 67 -28.42 -14.59 52.28
N LYS A 68 -27.82 -15.43 53.15
CA LYS A 68 -27.04 -14.94 54.29
C LYS A 68 -25.73 -14.25 53.86
N ASP A 69 -25.16 -14.72 52.77
CA ASP A 69 -23.93 -14.31 52.09
C ASP A 69 -24.17 -13.20 51.04
N ALA A 70 -25.30 -12.49 51.13
CA ALA A 70 -25.58 -11.37 50.24
C ALA A 70 -24.49 -10.30 50.29
N LEU A 71 -24.07 -9.85 49.10
CA LEU A 71 -23.13 -8.77 48.84
C LEU A 71 -23.76 -7.42 49.21
N VAL A 72 -22.93 -6.40 49.38
CA VAL A 72 -23.36 -5.03 49.63
C VAL A 72 -22.93 -4.16 48.45
N ALA A 73 -23.90 -3.47 47.85
CA ALA A 73 -23.67 -2.44 46.85
C ALA A 73 -23.83 -1.05 47.51
N PRO A 74 -23.01 -0.05 47.16
CA PRO A 74 -23.11 1.29 47.73
C PRO A 74 -24.40 2.02 47.36
N PHE A 75 -25.02 1.64 46.23
CA PHE A 75 -26.31 2.13 45.75
C PHE A 75 -26.91 1.10 44.77
N TRP A 76 -28.22 1.16 44.49
CA TRP A 76 -28.91 0.17 43.67
C TRP A 76 -28.38 0.07 42.23
N PRO A 77 -28.09 1.18 41.52
CA PRO A 77 -27.46 1.13 40.20
C PRO A 77 -26.16 0.33 40.10
N ALA A 78 -25.39 0.20 41.19
CA ALA A 78 -24.14 -0.56 41.22
C ALA A 78 -24.33 -2.07 41.02
N ILE A 79 -25.56 -2.57 41.19
CA ILE A 79 -25.85 -4.01 41.05
C ILE A 79 -25.83 -4.44 39.57
N VAL A 80 -26.19 -3.53 38.65
CA VAL A 80 -26.27 -3.80 37.21
C VAL A 80 -24.88 -3.78 36.60
N ARG A 81 -24.44 -4.90 36.02
CA ARG A 81 -23.13 -4.98 35.37
C ARG A 81 -23.08 -4.10 34.12
N PRO A 82 -21.92 -3.49 33.84
CA PRO A 82 -21.75 -2.74 32.62
C PRO A 82 -21.77 -3.69 31.43
N ARG A 83 -22.21 -3.20 30.28
CA ARG A 83 -22.25 -3.96 29.02
C ARG A 83 -21.16 -3.46 28.08
N PRO A 84 -20.56 -4.32 27.25
CA PRO A 84 -19.68 -3.88 26.19
C PRO A 84 -20.37 -2.82 25.33
N ASN A 85 -19.70 -1.70 25.11
CA ASN A 85 -20.16 -0.65 24.23
C ASN A 85 -19.38 -0.77 22.92
N ALA A 86 -20.08 -1.00 21.81
CA ALA A 86 -19.46 -1.12 20.50
C ALA A 86 -18.93 0.24 19.97
N ALA A 87 -19.43 1.35 20.50
CA ALA A 87 -19.06 2.70 20.08
C ALA A 87 -18.87 3.65 21.29
N PRO A 88 -17.87 3.39 22.16
CA PRO A 88 -17.58 4.28 23.28
C PRO A 88 -17.06 5.63 22.78
N SER A 89 -17.58 6.72 23.35
CA SER A 89 -17.00 8.05 23.15
C SER A 89 -15.74 8.17 24.01
N PHE A 90 -14.60 8.40 23.36
CA PHE A 90 -13.32 8.67 24.03
C PHE A 90 -13.00 10.17 24.08
N HIS A 91 -14.03 11.02 24.03
CA HIS A 91 -13.83 12.47 24.10
C HIS A 91 -13.14 12.89 25.40
N VAL A 92 -13.48 12.24 26.52
CA VAL A 92 -12.81 12.41 27.81
C VAL A 92 -12.50 11.03 28.37
N VAL A 93 -11.26 10.82 28.78
CA VAL A 93 -10.82 9.57 29.43
C VAL A 93 -10.16 9.90 30.76
N LEU A 94 -10.57 9.18 31.79
CA LEU A 94 -9.94 9.21 33.11
C LEU A 94 -9.02 8.00 33.24
N PHE A 95 -7.72 8.24 33.31
CA PHE A 95 -6.73 7.23 33.63
C PHE A 95 -6.52 7.19 35.14
N VAL A 96 -6.53 5.99 35.70
CA VAL A 96 -6.34 5.74 37.13
C VAL A 96 -5.09 4.91 37.29
N SER A 97 -4.12 5.44 38.03
CA SER A 97 -2.93 4.69 38.42
C SER A 97 -2.81 4.67 39.93
N GLU A 98 -2.60 3.47 40.49
CA GLU A 98 -2.32 3.30 41.93
C GLU A 98 -0.88 3.71 42.27
N GLU A 99 -0.03 3.90 41.26
CA GLU A 99 1.36 4.34 41.42
C GLU A 99 1.51 5.78 40.92
N GLY A 100 1.80 6.71 41.83
CA GLY A 100 1.80 8.14 41.50
C GLY A 100 2.80 8.55 40.41
N THR A 101 3.95 7.87 40.31
CA THR A 101 4.96 8.09 39.26
C THR A 101 4.42 7.75 37.87
N ARG A 102 3.74 6.61 37.74
CA ARG A 102 3.14 6.17 36.46
C ARG A 102 2.01 7.06 36.00
N GLY A 103 1.22 7.62 36.91
CA GLY A 103 0.24 8.65 36.59
C GLY A 103 0.88 9.86 35.91
N LEU A 104 2.05 10.31 36.38
CA LEU A 104 2.77 11.41 35.74
C LEU A 104 3.43 11.01 34.42
N ASP A 105 3.88 9.76 34.28
CA ASP A 105 4.43 9.24 33.02
C ASP A 105 3.37 9.20 31.92
N ILE A 106 2.17 8.68 32.22
CA ILE A 106 1.08 8.66 31.24
C ILE A 106 0.61 10.07 30.88
N ALA A 107 0.56 10.98 31.85
CA ALA A 107 0.23 12.39 31.60
C ALA A 107 1.26 13.06 30.68
N THR A 108 2.56 12.78 30.88
CA THR A 108 3.64 13.29 30.02
C THR A 108 3.56 12.71 28.62
N GLU A 109 3.25 11.41 28.50
CA GLU A 109 3.05 10.75 27.21
C GLU A 109 1.84 11.32 26.46
N LEU A 110 0.70 11.48 27.14
CA LEU A 110 -0.51 12.10 26.59
C LEU A 110 -0.22 13.52 26.08
N LEU A 111 0.57 14.29 26.84
CA LEU A 111 0.99 15.63 26.44
C LEU A 111 1.86 15.58 25.18
N SER A 112 2.83 14.65 25.12
CA SER A 112 3.70 14.47 23.94
C SER A 112 2.93 14.03 22.68
N LYS A 113 1.79 13.37 22.86
CA LYS A 113 0.91 12.90 21.78
C LYS A 113 -0.23 13.86 21.46
N GLY A 114 -0.21 15.07 22.04
CA GLY A 114 -1.11 16.16 21.65
C GLY A 114 -2.52 16.08 22.25
N ALA A 115 -2.68 15.49 23.45
CA ALA A 115 -3.94 15.64 24.17
C ALA A 115 -4.23 17.13 24.43
N GLU A 116 -5.46 17.57 24.16
CA GLU A 116 -5.85 18.99 24.15
C GLU A 116 -5.79 19.60 25.55
N ARG A 117 -6.22 18.84 26.55
CA ARG A 117 -6.21 19.22 27.95
C ARG A 117 -5.93 18.01 28.81
N ILE A 118 -5.08 18.18 29.81
CA ILE A 118 -4.76 17.16 30.80
C ILE A 118 -4.89 17.80 32.18
N ASP A 119 -5.79 17.27 32.99
CA ASP A 119 -5.91 17.62 34.39
C ASP A 119 -5.46 16.44 35.27
N ILE A 120 -4.84 16.75 36.40
CA ILE A 120 -4.32 15.75 37.35
C ILE A 120 -4.96 15.99 38.71
N ALA A 121 -5.36 14.90 39.37
CA ALA A 121 -5.81 14.90 40.76
C ALA A 121 -5.19 13.74 41.52
N ARG A 122 -5.00 13.91 42.83
CA ARG A 122 -4.50 12.86 43.73
C ARG A 122 -5.65 12.29 44.53
N PHE A 123 -5.55 11.02 44.91
CA PHE A 123 -6.44 10.40 45.89
C PHE A 123 -5.63 9.49 46.80
N ASP A 124 -6.24 9.01 47.89
CA ASP A 124 -5.57 8.05 48.77
C ASP A 124 -5.29 6.73 48.04
N GLY A 125 -4.02 6.49 47.73
CA GLY A 125 -3.57 5.33 46.96
C GLY A 125 -3.34 5.55 45.46
N GLY A 126 -3.27 6.79 44.96
CA GLY A 126 -2.86 6.98 43.56
C GLY A 126 -3.05 8.37 42.93
N VAL A 127 -3.02 8.41 41.60
CA VAL A 127 -3.20 9.59 40.76
C VAL A 127 -4.26 9.34 39.69
N LEU A 128 -5.09 10.34 39.47
CA LEU A 128 -6.05 10.45 38.38
C LEU A 128 -5.50 11.39 37.30
N VAL A 129 -5.55 10.96 36.05
CA VAL A 129 -5.20 11.79 34.88
C VAL A 129 -6.43 11.87 33.98
N ARG A 130 -7.04 13.04 33.92
CA ARG A 130 -8.20 13.31 33.05
C ARG A 130 -7.71 13.95 31.77
N ALA A 131 -7.88 13.26 30.64
CA ALA A 131 -7.43 13.73 29.33
C ALA A 131 -8.62 14.01 28.41
N LEU A 132 -8.62 15.21 27.82
CA LEU A 132 -9.53 15.59 26.74
C LEU A 132 -8.91 15.16 25.41
N ARG A 133 -9.64 14.31 24.67
CA ARG A 133 -9.24 13.75 23.37
C ARG A 133 -7.84 13.12 23.41
N PRO A 134 -7.62 12.09 24.25
CA PRO A 134 -6.34 11.40 24.28
C PRO A 134 -6.06 10.73 22.93
N SER A 135 -4.78 10.63 22.58
CA SER A 135 -4.37 9.83 21.42
C SER A 135 -4.81 8.37 21.57
N PHE A 136 -5.50 7.85 20.55
CA PHE A 136 -5.97 6.45 20.50
C PHE A 136 -4.84 5.45 20.78
N TYR A 137 -3.62 5.74 20.34
CA TYR A 137 -2.45 4.90 20.62
C TYR A 137 -2.18 4.71 22.12
N VAL A 138 -2.26 5.79 22.90
CA VAL A 138 -1.99 5.74 24.33
C VAL A 138 -3.09 4.95 25.03
N LEU A 139 -4.33 5.14 24.58
CA LEU A 139 -5.49 4.40 25.07
C LEU A 139 -5.39 2.90 24.76
N SER A 140 -5.12 2.51 23.51
CA SER A 140 -5.00 1.09 23.10
C SER A 140 -3.94 0.38 23.93
N ARG A 141 -2.76 0.99 24.06
CA ARG A 141 -1.67 0.40 24.87
C ARG A 141 -2.09 0.21 26.33
N VAL A 142 -2.77 1.20 26.94
CA VAL A 142 -3.26 1.06 28.32
C VAL A 142 -4.28 -0.08 28.43
N LEU A 143 -5.17 -0.23 27.45
CA LEU A 143 -6.14 -1.32 27.40
C LEU A 143 -5.50 -2.71 27.22
N GLU A 144 -4.41 -2.79 26.45
CA GLU A 144 -3.65 -4.03 26.21
C GLU A 144 -2.78 -4.44 27.40
N THR A 145 -2.18 -3.47 28.11
CA THR A 145 -1.17 -3.79 29.13
C THR A 145 -1.80 -4.22 30.46
N GLN A 146 -3.11 -4.02 30.67
CA GLN A 146 -4.05 -4.39 31.77
C GLN A 146 -3.60 -4.28 33.24
N ALA A 147 -2.31 -4.29 33.58
CA ALA A 147 -1.86 -4.61 34.93
C ALA A 147 -1.65 -3.39 35.85
N GLN A 148 -1.61 -2.15 35.33
CA GLN A 148 -1.04 -1.01 36.11
C GLN A 148 -1.72 0.36 35.91
N ILE A 149 -2.47 0.55 34.82
CA ILE A 149 -3.25 1.77 34.58
C ILE A 149 -4.61 1.34 34.03
N ALA A 150 -5.68 1.80 34.66
CA ALA A 150 -7.04 1.57 34.20
C ALA A 150 -7.57 2.82 33.49
N ALA A 151 -8.30 2.66 32.39
CA ALA A 151 -8.93 3.75 31.65
C ALA A 151 -10.45 3.69 31.82
N PHE A 152 -11.06 4.84 32.07
CA PHE A 152 -12.50 4.99 32.24
C PHE A 152 -13.04 6.11 31.35
N VAL A 153 -14.28 5.97 30.89
CA VAL A 153 -15.05 6.98 30.15
C VAL A 153 -16.22 7.44 31.02
N PRO A 154 -16.68 8.70 30.87
CA PRO A 154 -17.79 9.18 31.67
C PRO A 154 -19.09 8.47 31.24
N VAL A 155 -19.98 8.19 32.19
CA VAL A 155 -21.26 7.51 31.90
C VAL A 155 -22.16 8.35 30.98
N SER A 156 -22.02 9.68 31.02
CA SER A 156 -22.63 10.61 30.08
C SER A 156 -21.73 11.82 29.88
N GLU A 157 -21.88 12.54 28.76
CA GLU A 157 -21.07 13.74 28.46
C GLU A 157 -21.20 14.85 29.51
N ARG A 158 -22.27 14.83 30.32
CA ARG A 158 -22.52 15.80 31.39
C ARG A 158 -21.98 15.35 32.75
N SER A 159 -21.59 14.08 32.89
CA SER A 159 -21.13 13.54 34.16
C SER A 159 -19.62 13.69 34.30
N GLU A 160 -19.18 14.44 35.30
CA GLU A 160 -17.75 14.55 35.65
C GLU A 160 -17.35 13.62 36.81
N SER A 161 -18.33 13.01 37.50
CA SER A 161 -18.11 12.27 38.75
C SER A 161 -18.43 10.78 38.65
N VAL A 162 -19.03 10.30 37.56
CA VAL A 162 -19.37 8.88 37.39
C VAL A 162 -18.78 8.33 36.10
N TRP A 163 -17.91 7.33 36.24
CA TRP A 163 -17.10 6.78 35.16
C TRP A 163 -17.23 5.26 35.09
N VAL A 164 -17.17 4.71 33.88
CA VAL A 164 -17.21 3.27 33.59
C VAL A 164 -15.97 2.87 32.80
N ALA A 165 -15.50 1.64 32.98
CA ALA A 165 -14.34 1.12 32.26
C ALA A 165 -14.45 1.40 30.75
N ALA A 166 -13.35 1.88 30.15
CA ALA A 166 -13.28 2.17 28.73
C ALA A 166 -13.65 0.91 27.91
N GLY A 167 -14.54 1.07 26.92
CA GLY A 167 -15.11 -0.04 26.16
C GLY A 167 -16.45 -0.57 26.71
N PHE A 168 -16.94 -0.02 27.82
CA PHE A 168 -18.21 -0.44 28.43
C PHE A 168 -19.19 0.74 28.61
N ALA A 169 -20.46 0.42 28.84
CA ALA A 169 -21.52 1.36 29.19
C ALA A 169 -22.37 0.83 30.34
N SER A 170 -22.83 1.72 31.22
CA SER A 170 -23.79 1.38 32.29
C SER A 170 -24.89 2.44 32.39
N PRO A 171 -26.01 2.26 31.65
CA PRO A 171 -27.12 3.21 31.68
C PRO A 171 -27.72 3.39 33.08
N ALA A 172 -27.65 2.37 33.94
CA ALA A 172 -28.15 2.44 35.31
C ALA A 172 -27.44 3.53 36.14
N LEU A 173 -26.18 3.82 35.84
CA LEU A 173 -25.38 4.83 36.54
C LEU A 173 -25.69 6.27 36.13
N ALA A 174 -26.46 6.51 35.07
CA ALA A 174 -26.67 7.86 34.52
C ALA A 174 -27.36 8.83 35.50
N GLY A 175 -28.14 8.31 36.45
CA GLY A 175 -28.82 9.09 37.49
C GLY A 175 -28.09 9.16 38.83
N VAL A 176 -26.92 8.53 38.96
CA VAL A 176 -26.16 8.53 40.23
C VAL A 176 -25.53 9.90 40.43
N THR A 177 -25.78 10.51 41.59
CA THR A 177 -25.15 11.76 42.02
C THR A 177 -24.27 11.47 43.23
N PRO A 178 -22.94 11.32 43.05
CA PRO A 178 -22.01 11.13 44.16
C PRO A 178 -22.01 12.31 45.12
N ALA A 179 -21.43 12.14 46.31
CA ALA A 179 -21.21 13.26 47.23
C ALA A 179 -20.31 14.33 46.58
N ALA A 180 -20.39 15.58 47.04
CA ALA A 180 -19.57 16.65 46.49
C ALA A 180 -18.06 16.33 46.62
N GLY A 181 -17.33 16.35 45.50
CA GLY A 181 -15.91 15.98 45.42
C GLY A 181 -15.64 14.48 45.23
N GLU A 182 -16.67 13.64 45.26
CA GLU A 182 -16.55 12.20 45.11
C GLU A 182 -16.58 11.75 43.64
N ILE A 183 -15.76 10.77 43.30
CA ILE A 183 -15.76 10.10 41.99
C ILE A 183 -16.12 8.62 42.16
N VAL A 184 -17.07 8.15 41.36
CA VAL A 184 -17.50 6.75 41.28
C VAL A 184 -16.94 6.12 40.00
N LEU A 185 -16.22 5.02 40.15
CA LEU A 185 -15.65 4.22 39.07
C LEU A 185 -16.32 2.84 39.04
N MET A 186 -16.73 2.39 37.87
CA MET A 186 -17.23 1.03 37.64
C MET A 186 -16.26 0.25 36.74
N THR A 187 -15.69 -0.85 37.24
CA THR A 187 -14.79 -1.73 36.45
C THR A 187 -15.57 -2.56 35.42
N ALA A 188 -14.87 -3.22 34.50
CA ALA A 188 -15.47 -4.12 33.50
C ALA A 188 -16.27 -5.28 34.15
N GLU A 189 -15.84 -5.74 35.33
CA GLU A 189 -16.49 -6.80 36.12
C GLU A 189 -17.71 -6.28 36.90
N GLY A 190 -17.96 -4.96 36.88
CA GLY A 190 -19.02 -4.29 37.59
C GLY A 190 -18.69 -3.98 39.07
N ALA A 191 -17.42 -4.00 39.46
CA ALA A 191 -17.03 -3.56 40.80
C ALA A 191 -17.11 -2.02 40.88
N ILE A 192 -17.68 -1.50 41.96
CA ILE A 192 -17.70 -0.05 42.24
C ILE A 192 -16.57 0.31 43.16
N ARG A 193 -15.86 1.37 42.78
CA ARG A 193 -14.85 2.03 43.62
C ARG A 193 -15.17 3.50 43.70
N THR A 194 -15.19 4.01 44.92
CA THR A 194 -15.46 5.41 45.21
C THR A 194 -14.18 6.09 45.68
N LEU A 195 -13.85 7.22 45.08
CA LEU A 195 -12.63 7.98 45.32
C LEU A 195 -12.98 9.39 45.79
N GLN A 196 -12.15 9.93 46.68
CA GLN A 196 -12.20 11.31 47.14
C GLN A 196 -10.93 12.03 46.67
N PRO A 197 -10.86 12.45 45.39
CA PRO A 197 -9.69 13.12 44.88
C PRO A 197 -9.57 14.58 45.36
N GLU A 198 -8.34 15.07 45.44
CA GLU A 198 -8.05 16.50 45.47
C GLU A 198 -8.62 17.20 44.22
N PRO A 199 -8.85 18.54 44.26
CA PRO A 199 -9.28 19.28 43.07
C PRO A 199 -8.33 19.07 41.89
N PHE A 200 -8.90 18.79 40.72
CA PHE A 200 -8.13 18.67 39.47
C PHE A 200 -7.38 19.97 39.17
N ARG A 201 -6.09 19.84 38.90
CA ARG A 201 -5.21 20.94 38.46
C ARG A 201 -4.71 20.67 37.06
N ALA A 202 -4.40 21.70 36.29
CA ALA A 202 -3.85 21.51 34.96
C ALA A 202 -2.47 20.83 35.08
N ILE A 203 -2.11 19.96 34.13
CA ILE A 203 -0.80 19.30 34.11
C ILE A 203 0.36 20.32 34.25
N TRP A 204 0.18 21.52 33.72
CA TRP A 204 1.15 22.61 33.78
C TRP A 204 1.48 23.10 35.19
N ASP A 205 0.55 22.96 36.14
CA ASP A 205 0.79 23.29 37.56
C ASP A 205 1.75 22.29 38.23
N HIS A 206 1.97 21.14 37.60
CA HIS A 206 2.82 20.05 38.08
C HIS A 206 4.16 19.94 37.33
N LEU A 207 4.38 20.73 36.29
CA LEU A 207 5.59 20.70 35.46
C LEU A 207 6.49 21.92 35.68
N GLU A 208 7.80 21.69 35.74
CA GLU A 208 8.82 22.74 35.69
C GLU A 208 9.55 22.65 34.35
N ILE A 209 9.23 23.57 33.44
CA ILE A 209 9.88 23.64 32.13
C ILE A 209 11.21 24.38 32.32
N THR A 210 12.31 23.74 31.93
CA THR A 210 13.66 24.32 32.03
C THR A 210 14.37 24.23 30.67
N LEU A 211 15.14 25.27 30.35
CA LEU A 211 16.21 25.18 29.34
C LEU A 211 17.43 24.66 30.08
N ALA A 212 17.95 23.48 29.74
CA ALA A 212 18.95 22.80 30.55
C ALA A 212 20.25 23.63 30.75
N PRO A 213 20.67 23.93 31.99
CA PRO A 213 22.05 24.24 32.33
C PRO A 213 22.67 23.12 33.19
N ALA A 214 24.00 23.01 33.22
CA ALA A 214 24.73 21.99 33.99
C ALA A 214 24.46 22.07 35.52
N GLY A 215 24.46 20.91 36.22
CA GLY A 215 24.02 20.70 37.63
C GLY A 215 24.78 21.49 38.72
N GLU A 216 24.43 21.47 40.02
CA GLU A 216 23.69 20.51 40.87
C GLU A 216 22.93 21.18 42.06
N SER A 217 22.14 20.36 42.79
CA SER A 217 20.97 20.54 43.70
C SER A 217 21.00 21.48 44.93
N PRO A 218 19.82 21.86 45.49
CA PRO A 218 19.37 21.28 46.78
C PRO A 218 17.82 21.06 46.99
N ARG A 219 17.48 20.21 47.97
CA ARG A 219 16.14 19.81 48.52
C ARG A 219 15.62 20.75 49.65
N PRO A 220 14.34 20.76 50.14
CA PRO A 220 13.28 19.71 50.14
C PRO A 220 11.80 20.13 49.82
N LEU A 221 10.92 19.10 49.74
CA LEU A 221 9.49 18.92 49.31
C LEU A 221 8.42 19.94 49.81
N PRO A 222 7.38 20.30 49.01
CA PRO A 222 6.32 19.41 48.50
C PRO A 222 6.02 19.51 46.97
N LEU A 223 5.65 18.37 46.37
CA LEU A 223 5.61 18.08 44.92
C LEU A 223 6.94 18.40 44.22
N ALA A 224 7.74 17.37 43.95
CA ALA A 224 8.87 17.50 43.04
C ALA A 224 8.32 17.89 41.66
N ARG A 225 8.42 19.17 41.30
CA ARG A 225 8.10 19.61 39.94
C ARG A 225 8.99 18.80 39.01
N ARG A 226 8.38 18.15 38.02
CA ARG A 226 9.14 17.36 37.04
C ARG A 226 9.81 18.33 36.09
N GLN A 227 11.14 18.27 36.00
CA GLN A 227 11.89 19.00 35.01
C GLN A 227 11.61 18.41 33.62
N VAL A 228 11.01 19.22 32.74
CA VAL A 228 10.77 18.83 31.35
C VAL A 228 11.71 19.66 30.47
N PRO A 229 12.70 19.02 29.81
CA PRO A 229 13.62 19.74 28.94
C PRO A 229 12.88 20.20 27.69
N LEU A 230 13.01 21.49 27.36
CA LEU A 230 12.54 22.02 26.09
C LEU A 230 13.52 21.63 24.97
N GLY A 231 13.00 21.08 23.88
CA GLY A 231 13.78 20.68 22.71
C GLY A 231 13.12 21.11 21.40
N LEU A 232 13.78 20.77 20.29
CA LEU A 232 13.29 21.03 18.94
C LEU A 232 12.98 19.69 18.23
N ALA A 233 11.69 19.39 18.05
CA ALA A 233 11.25 18.22 17.31
C ALA A 233 11.11 18.55 15.83
N ARG A 234 11.41 17.59 14.94
CA ARG A 234 11.21 17.76 13.50
C ARG A 234 9.73 17.93 13.14
N VAL A 235 9.44 18.81 12.17
CA VAL A 235 8.13 18.94 11.52
C VAL A 235 8.17 18.35 10.11
N THR A 236 7.04 17.83 9.64
CA THR A 236 6.91 17.21 8.32
C THR A 236 6.75 18.21 7.19
N THR A 237 6.19 19.38 7.49
CA THR A 237 6.00 20.46 6.53
C THR A 237 6.85 21.64 6.98
N PRO A 238 7.94 21.96 6.26
CA PRO A 238 8.77 23.09 6.63
C PRO A 238 7.97 24.39 6.51
N LYS A 239 8.17 25.28 7.49
CA LYS A 239 7.56 26.62 7.44
C LYS A 239 8.28 27.50 6.42
N VAL A 240 7.59 28.52 5.90
CA VAL A 240 8.24 29.50 5.01
C VAL A 240 9.26 30.31 5.82
N PRO A 241 10.53 30.34 5.42
CA PRO A 241 11.57 31.05 6.17
C PRO A 241 11.38 32.57 6.10
N THR A 242 11.76 33.23 7.19
CA THR A 242 11.80 34.69 7.34
C THR A 242 13.10 35.18 7.98
N LEU A 243 13.96 34.25 8.41
CA LEU A 243 15.28 34.54 8.98
C LEU A 243 16.28 33.45 8.53
N TRP A 244 17.51 33.84 8.24
CA TRP A 244 18.59 32.92 7.85
C TRP A 244 19.85 33.24 8.66
N LEU A 245 20.56 32.20 9.07
CA LEU A 245 21.87 32.31 9.72
C LEU A 245 22.96 31.82 8.76
N LEU A 246 23.88 32.72 8.41
CA LEU A 246 25.04 32.42 7.58
C LEU A 246 26.26 32.27 8.49
N ARG A 247 26.78 31.04 8.61
CA ARG A 247 27.93 30.71 9.47
C ARG A 247 29.23 30.57 8.68
N GLU A 248 29.13 30.02 7.47
CA GLU A 248 30.25 29.74 6.58
C GLU A 248 30.16 30.66 5.37
N ASP A 249 31.29 31.23 4.93
CA ASP A 249 31.38 32.14 3.79
C ASP A 249 30.31 33.23 3.78
N ALA A 250 29.97 33.75 4.97
CA ALA A 250 28.83 34.62 5.15
C ALA A 250 28.95 35.91 4.32
N VAL A 251 30.13 36.50 4.28
CA VAL A 251 30.42 37.72 3.49
C VAL A 251 30.27 37.44 1.99
N ALA A 252 30.95 36.41 1.48
CA ALA A 252 30.87 36.06 0.05
C ALA A 252 29.43 35.68 -0.39
N THR A 253 28.65 35.07 0.50
CA THR A 253 27.24 34.75 0.23
C THR A 253 26.38 36.02 0.16
N ILE A 254 26.66 37.02 1.00
CA ILE A 254 26.00 38.34 0.93
C ILE A 254 26.40 39.07 -0.34
N ASP A 255 27.68 39.08 -0.71
CA ASP A 255 28.18 39.73 -1.93
C ASP A 255 27.50 39.13 -3.16
N GLN A 256 27.45 37.80 -3.27
CA GLN A 256 26.75 37.11 -4.35
C GLN A 256 25.25 37.43 -4.38
N LEU A 257 24.62 37.55 -3.20
CA LEU A 257 23.20 37.90 -3.10
C LEU A 257 22.94 39.32 -3.59
N VAL A 258 23.81 40.27 -3.23
CA VAL A 258 23.76 41.66 -3.68
C VAL A 258 23.96 41.76 -5.20
N GLU A 259 24.88 40.98 -5.77
CA GLU A 259 25.15 40.97 -7.21
C GLU A 259 23.99 40.42 -8.04
N THR A 260 23.23 39.46 -7.51
CA THR A 260 22.27 38.68 -8.30
C THR A 260 20.80 38.96 -7.99
N ALA A 261 20.48 39.49 -6.80
CA ALA A 261 19.09 39.70 -6.39
C ALA A 261 18.50 41.00 -6.94
N PRO A 262 17.22 40.99 -7.36
CA PRO A 262 16.47 42.21 -7.67
C PRO A 262 16.43 43.21 -6.49
N GLU A 263 16.35 44.50 -6.79
CA GLU A 263 16.38 45.57 -5.77
C GLU A 263 15.22 45.48 -4.76
N ASP A 264 14.03 45.04 -5.19
CA ASP A 264 12.89 44.84 -4.30
C ASP A 264 13.12 43.72 -3.29
N VAL A 265 13.89 42.68 -3.66
CA VAL A 265 14.35 41.64 -2.74
C VAL A 265 15.37 42.21 -1.76
N LEU A 266 16.35 43.00 -2.22
CA LEU A 266 17.34 43.64 -1.35
C LEU A 266 16.70 44.60 -0.33
N ARG A 267 15.68 45.38 -0.75
CA ARG A 267 14.90 46.26 0.14
C ARG A 267 14.06 45.49 1.15
N ALA A 268 13.66 44.26 0.84
CA ALA A 268 12.89 43.42 1.75
C ALA A 268 13.76 42.75 2.82
N LEU A 269 15.09 42.76 2.66
CA LEU A 269 16.07 42.14 3.54
C LEU A 269 16.74 43.17 4.45
N SER A 270 16.93 42.78 5.70
CA SER A 270 17.77 43.46 6.68
C SER A 270 18.76 42.45 7.25
N PHE A 271 19.93 42.90 7.65
CA PHE A 271 20.93 42.01 8.22
C PHE A 271 21.67 42.63 9.40
N VAL A 272 22.28 41.76 10.21
CA VAL A 272 23.24 42.12 11.25
C VAL A 272 24.39 41.12 11.21
N ALA A 273 25.62 41.61 11.35
CA ALA A 273 26.81 40.78 11.48
C ALA A 273 27.25 40.74 12.94
N CYS A 274 27.36 39.54 13.51
CA CYS A 274 27.74 39.29 14.89
C CYS A 274 28.97 38.36 14.94
N GLY A 275 29.86 38.54 15.91
CA GLY A 275 31.01 37.65 16.11
C GLY A 275 32.36 38.22 15.64
N PRO A 276 33.42 37.39 15.55
CA PRO A 276 34.77 37.82 15.17
C PRO A 276 34.82 38.32 13.72
N ARG A 277 35.70 39.30 13.45
CA ARG A 277 35.83 39.93 12.14
C ARG A 277 36.20 38.95 11.01
N ASP A 278 36.97 37.92 11.33
CA ASP A 278 37.47 36.95 10.35
C ASP A 278 36.46 35.83 10.05
N SER A 279 35.38 35.71 10.85
CA SER A 279 34.33 34.69 10.70
C SER A 279 32.99 35.18 11.27
N PRO A 280 32.40 36.25 10.69
CA PRO A 280 31.17 36.82 11.21
C PRO A 280 29.97 35.89 10.95
N LEU A 281 29.12 35.71 11.96
CA LEU A 281 27.77 35.19 11.81
C LEU A 281 26.89 36.30 11.24
N VAL A 282 26.40 36.14 10.02
CA VAL A 282 25.43 37.07 9.44
C VAL A 282 24.02 36.54 9.66
N VAL A 283 23.17 37.36 10.26
CA VAL A 283 21.74 37.07 10.45
C VAL A 283 20.96 37.92 9.47
N LEU A 284 20.36 37.26 8.47
CA LEU A 284 19.48 37.88 7.48
C LEU A 284 18.04 37.74 7.91
N ARG A 285 17.25 38.81 7.81
CA ARG A 285 15.82 38.82 8.11
C ARG A 285 15.05 39.42 6.94
N ALA A 286 14.01 38.72 6.50
CA ALA A 286 13.06 39.23 5.52
C ALA A 286 11.83 39.83 6.21
N SER A 287 11.35 40.95 5.67
CA SER A 287 10.10 41.58 6.09
C SER A 287 8.84 40.81 5.66
N LYS A 288 8.97 39.90 4.67
CA LYS A 288 7.91 39.04 4.15
C LYS A 288 8.43 37.60 3.95
N PRO A 289 7.56 36.58 4.00
CA PRO A 289 7.97 35.21 3.68
C PRO A 289 8.57 35.13 2.27
N MET A 290 9.76 34.55 2.14
CA MET A 290 10.49 34.43 0.88
C MET A 290 10.90 32.97 0.63
N PRO A 291 11.10 32.55 -0.64
CA PRO A 291 11.63 31.23 -0.96
C PRO A 291 13.04 31.02 -0.38
N LEU A 292 13.44 29.76 -0.23
CA LEU A 292 14.62 29.34 0.51
C LEU A 292 15.93 29.85 -0.13
N PHE A 293 16.79 30.52 0.64
CA PHE A 293 18.19 30.75 0.24
C PHE A 293 18.99 29.44 0.30
N PRO A 294 19.78 29.11 -0.74
CA PRO A 294 20.47 27.82 -0.82
C PRO A 294 21.66 27.66 0.14
N ARG A 295 22.14 28.74 0.76
CA ARG A 295 23.27 28.73 1.71
C ARG A 295 22.85 29.46 2.98
N GLY A 296 22.55 28.71 4.05
CA GLY A 296 22.19 29.25 5.37
C GLY A 296 21.18 28.40 6.13
N ASP A 297 21.27 28.41 7.47
CA ASP A 297 20.27 27.75 8.32
C ASP A 297 18.99 28.59 8.29
N ALA A 298 17.90 28.02 7.78
CA ALA A 298 16.64 28.73 7.58
C ALA A 298 15.72 28.62 8.82
N TYR A 299 15.14 29.75 9.24
CA TYR A 299 14.28 29.88 10.41
C TYR A 299 12.96 30.58 10.04
N ALA A 300 11.91 30.24 10.79
CA ALA A 300 10.59 30.88 10.73
C ALA A 300 10.15 31.37 12.11
N ALA A 301 9.41 32.47 12.13
CA ALA A 301 8.82 33.00 13.36
C ALA A 301 7.85 32.00 14.01
N VAL A 302 7.83 31.96 15.33
CA VAL A 302 6.85 31.22 16.12
C VAL A 302 5.53 32.00 16.08
N PRO A 303 4.38 31.35 15.79
CA PRO A 303 3.07 32.02 15.87
C PRO A 303 2.89 32.70 17.23
N GLU A 304 2.33 33.91 17.23
CA GLU A 304 2.12 34.77 18.42
C GLU A 304 3.39 35.39 19.04
N LEU A 305 4.59 34.94 18.64
CA LEU A 305 5.89 35.46 19.08
C LEU A 305 6.75 35.85 17.85
N PRO A 306 6.44 36.97 17.16
CA PRO A 306 7.11 37.37 15.92
C PRO A 306 8.60 37.69 16.09
N ASP A 307 9.06 37.82 17.33
CA ASP A 307 10.43 38.06 17.76
C ASP A 307 11.22 36.78 18.08
N VAL A 308 10.57 35.61 18.09
CA VAL A 308 11.18 34.30 18.39
C VAL A 308 11.12 33.41 17.16
N PHE A 309 12.28 32.89 16.75
CA PHE A 309 12.47 32.11 15.52
C PHE A 309 12.91 30.67 15.82
N VAL A 310 12.41 29.71 15.03
CA VAL A 310 12.80 28.29 15.09
C VAL A 310 13.19 27.79 13.70
N PRO A 311 14.09 26.79 13.57
CA PRO A 311 14.43 26.22 12.27
C PRO A 311 13.20 25.76 11.52
N ILE A 312 13.15 25.94 10.19
CA ILE A 312 11.94 25.67 9.40
C ILE A 312 11.48 24.21 9.47
N ASP A 313 12.40 23.28 9.68
CA ASP A 313 12.17 21.84 9.83
C ASP A 313 11.89 21.44 11.28
N ARG A 314 11.80 22.40 12.22
CA ARG A 314 11.62 22.14 13.65
C ARG A 314 10.43 22.89 14.26
N ARG A 315 9.96 22.37 15.39
CA ARG A 315 9.04 23.03 16.32
C ARG A 315 9.49 22.83 17.76
N VAL A 316 9.13 23.77 18.62
CA VAL A 316 9.30 23.63 20.07
C VAL A 316 8.55 22.39 20.57
N HIS A 317 9.23 21.56 21.34
CA HIS A 317 8.70 20.33 21.91
C HIS A 317 9.12 20.19 23.39
N PRO A 318 8.20 19.88 24.32
CA PRO A 318 6.75 19.73 24.11
C PRO A 318 6.10 21.05 23.64
N PRO A 319 4.93 21.00 22.99
CA PRO A 319 4.20 22.21 22.64
C PRO A 319 3.82 22.95 23.93
N ILE A 320 4.20 24.23 24.03
CA ILE A 320 3.90 25.09 25.18
C ILE A 320 3.26 26.39 24.69
N TRP A 321 2.43 27.01 25.53
CA TRP A 321 1.77 28.28 25.20
C TRP A 321 2.78 29.42 25.04
N SER A 322 2.45 30.38 24.19
CA SER A 322 3.29 31.52 23.82
C SER A 322 3.78 32.33 25.03
N ASP A 323 2.91 32.62 26.00
CA ASP A 323 3.28 33.31 27.25
C ASP A 323 4.35 32.54 28.05
N ARG A 324 4.23 31.21 28.09
CA ARG A 324 5.18 30.36 28.82
C ARG A 324 6.48 30.20 28.06
N LEU A 325 6.42 30.06 26.73
CA LEU A 325 7.60 30.05 25.87
C LEU A 325 8.37 31.36 26.01
N ARG A 326 7.67 32.51 26.03
CA ARG A 326 8.25 33.83 26.26
C ARG A 326 8.89 33.95 27.65
N ALA A 327 8.26 33.42 28.71
CA ALA A 327 8.87 33.39 30.03
C ALA A 327 10.18 32.57 30.08
N VAL A 328 10.27 31.51 29.27
CA VAL A 328 11.45 30.62 29.20
C VAL A 328 12.57 31.20 28.31
N VAL A 329 12.20 31.77 27.17
CA VAL A 329 13.12 32.35 26.17
C VAL A 329 13.55 33.78 26.55
N GLY A 330 12.81 34.41 27.46
CA GLY A 330 13.06 35.73 28.06
C GLY A 330 12.32 36.86 27.35
N GLY A 331 11.70 37.75 28.13
CA GLY A 331 11.25 39.12 27.77
C GLY A 331 10.24 39.28 26.62
N PRO A 332 9.50 40.40 26.64
CA PRO A 332 9.36 41.27 25.48
C PRO A 332 10.40 42.40 25.62
N ASP A 333 11.46 42.36 24.82
CA ASP A 333 12.46 43.42 24.67
C ASP A 333 12.75 43.64 23.17
N ASP A 334 13.48 44.71 22.82
CA ASP A 334 13.84 45.04 21.43
C ASP A 334 14.95 44.12 20.89
N LYS A 335 14.74 42.79 20.98
CA LYS A 335 15.66 41.77 20.49
C LYS A 335 14.94 40.72 19.66
N ILE A 336 15.63 40.24 18.63
CA ILE A 336 15.26 39.05 17.89
C ILE A 336 15.99 37.86 18.50
N ARG A 337 15.26 36.77 18.73
CA ARG A 337 15.79 35.52 19.31
C ARG A 337 15.58 34.36 18.36
N TRP A 338 16.52 33.42 18.32
CA TRP A 338 16.36 32.17 17.59
C TRP A 338 16.82 30.97 18.41
N LEU A 339 16.08 29.86 18.28
CA LEU A 339 16.36 28.62 18.99
C LEU A 339 17.30 27.74 18.18
N VAL A 340 18.54 27.57 18.65
CA VAL A 340 19.55 26.77 17.96
C VAL A 340 19.37 25.29 18.35
N PRO A 341 19.25 24.36 17.38
CA PRO A 341 19.22 22.93 17.66
C PRO A 341 20.42 22.52 18.53
N PRO A 342 20.21 21.68 19.55
CA PRO A 342 21.33 21.14 20.29
C PRO A 342 22.20 20.28 19.37
N GLU A 343 23.51 20.35 19.55
CA GLU A 343 24.42 19.30 19.09
C GLU A 343 24.00 17.96 19.71
N PRO A 344 24.38 16.80 19.14
CA PRO A 344 24.05 15.50 19.72
C PRO A 344 24.46 15.41 21.22
N GLY A 345 23.47 15.41 22.12
CA GLY A 345 23.68 15.41 23.58
C GLY A 345 23.72 16.78 24.26
N GLY A 346 23.58 17.88 23.51
CA GLY A 346 23.58 19.26 24.02
C GLY A 346 22.22 19.77 24.50
N ALA A 347 22.23 20.91 25.19
CA ALA A 347 21.04 21.64 25.61
C ALA A 347 20.53 22.60 24.51
N LEU A 348 19.23 22.87 24.49
CA LEU A 348 18.63 23.89 23.61
C LEU A 348 19.23 25.27 23.95
N ARG A 349 19.82 25.93 22.95
CA ARG A 349 20.43 27.26 23.11
C ARG A 349 19.55 28.35 22.50
N VAL A 350 19.48 29.49 23.17
CA VAL A 350 18.81 30.69 22.68
C VAL A 350 19.88 31.74 22.36
N ASP A 351 19.99 32.12 21.09
CA ASP A 351 20.84 33.22 20.65
C ASP A 351 19.96 34.45 20.38
N SER A 352 20.55 35.65 20.38
CA SER A 352 19.79 36.89 20.15
C SER A 352 20.64 38.00 19.52
N ALA A 353 19.97 38.93 18.83
CA ALA A 353 20.52 40.19 18.33
C ALA A 353 19.56 41.34 18.63
N ALA A 354 20.09 42.55 18.87
CA ALA A 354 19.27 43.73 19.09
C ALA A 354 18.54 44.10 17.79
N LEU A 355 17.27 44.49 17.89
CA LEU A 355 16.42 44.78 16.73
C LEU A 355 16.90 46.03 15.97
N ASP A 356 17.42 47.03 16.68
CA ASP A 356 17.99 48.25 16.13
C ASP A 356 19.35 48.06 15.44
N ALA A 357 20.00 46.91 15.63
CA ALA A 357 21.23 46.54 14.94
C ALA A 357 21.00 46.01 13.52
N PHE A 358 19.75 45.73 13.13
CA PHE A 358 19.43 45.29 11.77
C PHE A 358 19.37 46.49 10.82
N VAL A 359 20.25 46.50 9.83
CA VAL A 359 20.30 47.53 8.78
C VAL A 359 19.71 46.96 7.49
N PRO A 360 18.90 47.72 6.73
CA PRO A 360 18.46 47.30 5.39
C PRO A 360 19.66 46.94 4.51
N LEU A 361 19.60 45.82 3.80
CA LEU A 361 20.73 45.33 3.00
C LEU A 361 21.10 46.32 1.90
N VAL A 362 20.10 46.99 1.29
CA VAL A 362 20.30 48.00 0.25
C VAL A 362 21.12 49.21 0.72
N ASP A 363 21.07 49.56 2.01
CA ASP A 363 21.82 50.71 2.56
C ASP A 363 23.32 50.41 2.67
N TRP A 364 23.70 49.13 2.52
CA TRP A 364 25.10 48.68 2.55
C TRP A 364 25.72 48.57 1.13
N VAL A 365 24.91 48.66 0.08
CA VAL A 365 25.34 48.47 -1.30
C VAL A 365 25.55 49.82 -1.99
N GLU A 366 26.77 50.10 -2.42
CA GLU A 366 27.06 51.25 -3.30
C GLU A 366 27.05 50.77 -4.76
N PHE A 367 26.01 51.15 -5.51
CA PHE A 367 25.94 50.85 -6.95
C PHE A 367 26.88 51.77 -7.72
N VAL A 368 28.09 51.28 -8.02
CA VAL A 368 29.07 51.98 -8.87
C VAL A 368 28.95 51.45 -10.30
N ALA A 369 28.55 52.31 -11.24
CA ALA A 369 28.59 51.98 -12.66
C ALA A 369 30.00 52.26 -13.22
N GLU A 370 30.68 51.26 -13.79
CA GLU A 370 31.97 51.48 -14.43
C GLU A 370 31.79 52.15 -15.82
N PRO A 371 32.52 53.25 -16.14
CA PRO A 371 32.25 54.07 -17.33
C PRO A 371 32.31 53.35 -18.69
N HIS A 372 33.04 52.23 -18.78
CA HIS A 372 33.28 51.52 -20.04
C HIS A 372 32.19 50.50 -20.39
N GLU A 373 31.34 50.10 -19.44
CA GLU A 373 30.19 49.22 -19.71
C GLU A 373 28.95 49.99 -20.19
N LEU A 374 28.92 51.31 -19.98
CA LEU A 374 27.89 52.21 -20.51
C LEU A 374 28.12 52.60 -21.98
N GLU A 375 29.31 52.34 -22.52
CA GLU A 375 29.71 52.76 -23.87
C GLU A 375 28.84 52.13 -24.99
N PRO A 376 28.49 50.83 -24.95
CA PRO A 376 27.58 50.24 -25.94
C PRO A 376 26.16 50.78 -25.84
N TRP A 377 25.68 51.07 -24.63
CA TRP A 377 24.36 51.66 -24.42
C TRP A 377 24.34 53.11 -24.92
N LEU A 378 25.34 53.93 -24.58
CA LEU A 378 25.53 55.28 -25.10
C LEU A 378 25.65 55.29 -26.64
N ARG A 379 26.38 54.34 -27.23
CA ARG A 379 26.46 54.16 -28.71
C ARG A 379 25.13 53.78 -29.34
N ALA A 380 24.29 53.00 -28.65
CA ALA A 380 22.97 52.60 -29.14
C ALA A 380 21.95 53.75 -29.10
N VAL A 381 22.12 54.74 -28.21
CA VAL A 381 21.25 55.92 -28.14
C VAL A 381 21.78 57.10 -28.99
N SER A 382 23.07 57.12 -29.36
CA SER A 382 23.63 58.11 -30.30
C SER A 382 23.39 57.71 -31.76
N PHE A 383 22.39 58.32 -32.39
CA PHE A 383 22.04 58.13 -33.80
C PHE A 383 22.93 59.01 -34.71
N GLU A 384 23.82 58.40 -35.49
CA GLU A 384 24.53 59.09 -36.59
C GLU A 384 23.79 58.87 -37.93
N PRO A 385 23.33 59.93 -38.62
CA PRO A 385 22.58 59.78 -39.86
C PRO A 385 23.53 59.50 -41.04
N GLY A 386 23.77 58.23 -41.33
CA GLY A 386 24.40 57.75 -42.56
C GLY A 386 23.39 57.61 -43.71
N ALA A 387 23.82 57.93 -44.93
CA ALA A 387 23.01 58.12 -46.13
C ALA A 387 22.06 56.95 -46.46
N PHE A 388 20.77 57.28 -46.61
CA PHE A 388 19.73 56.36 -47.05
C PHE A 388 19.72 56.24 -48.59
N ASP A 389 19.98 55.04 -49.10
CA ASP A 389 19.57 54.66 -50.45
C ASP A 389 18.09 54.24 -50.42
N ALA A 390 17.27 55.00 -51.13
CA ALA A 390 15.83 54.79 -51.21
C ALA A 390 15.50 53.54 -52.04
N ILE A 391 15.10 52.46 -51.36
CA ILE A 391 14.38 51.35 -52.01
C ILE A 391 12.90 51.75 -52.10
N ALA A 392 12.50 52.17 -53.29
CA ALA A 392 11.10 52.39 -53.64
C ALA A 392 10.38 51.04 -53.73
N GLY A 393 9.46 50.81 -52.81
CA GLY A 393 8.58 49.64 -52.80
C GLY A 393 7.72 49.64 -51.55
N GLU A 394 6.68 50.45 -51.52
CA GLU A 394 5.65 50.43 -50.48
C GLU A 394 4.81 49.14 -50.59
N PRO A 395 4.69 48.33 -49.53
CA PRO A 395 3.55 47.46 -49.34
C PRO A 395 2.49 48.18 -48.50
N GLU A 396 1.27 48.29 -49.03
CA GLU A 396 0.12 48.85 -48.32
C GLU A 396 -0.16 48.13 -46.98
N PRO A 397 -0.60 48.87 -45.95
CA PRO A 397 -0.86 48.32 -44.63
C PRO A 397 -2.15 47.51 -44.63
N ARG A 398 -2.03 46.19 -44.36
CA ARG A 398 -3.18 45.35 -44.01
C ARG A 398 -3.72 45.79 -42.64
N GLN A 399 -4.89 46.44 -42.66
CA GLN A 399 -5.67 46.76 -41.48
C GLN A 399 -6.09 45.46 -40.76
N ALA A 400 -5.66 45.32 -39.50
CA ALA A 400 -6.14 44.30 -38.59
C ALA A 400 -7.61 44.59 -38.24
N LYS A 401 -8.49 43.66 -38.61
CA LYS A 401 -9.91 43.71 -38.26
C LYS A 401 -10.07 43.11 -36.86
N ARG A 402 -10.55 43.92 -35.92
CA ARG A 402 -10.97 43.51 -34.57
C ARG A 402 -12.07 42.46 -34.67
N GLU A 403 -11.91 41.36 -33.94
CA GLU A 403 -13.00 40.40 -33.66
C GLU A 403 -13.66 40.82 -32.35
N ASP A 404 -14.90 41.28 -32.45
CA ASP A 404 -15.82 41.46 -31.33
C ASP A 404 -16.70 40.23 -31.17
N ASP A 405 -17.07 39.99 -29.91
CA ASP A 405 -17.95 39.00 -29.31
C ASP A 405 -19.07 38.39 -30.17
N ALA A 406 -19.20 37.06 -30.11
CA ALA A 406 -20.43 36.35 -30.47
C ALA A 406 -20.75 35.23 -29.47
N THR A 407 -21.98 35.29 -28.94
CA THR A 407 -22.63 34.36 -28.00
C THR A 407 -22.97 32.99 -28.62
N PRO A 408 -23.19 31.95 -27.79
CA PRO A 408 -23.40 30.59 -28.25
C PRO A 408 -24.88 30.26 -28.43
N ASP A 409 -25.36 30.21 -29.67
CA ASP A 409 -26.49 29.34 -30.02
C ASP A 409 -26.47 29.01 -31.53
N GLU A 410 -26.96 27.81 -31.86
CA GLU A 410 -27.10 27.23 -33.21
C GLU A 410 -25.86 26.58 -33.87
N VAL A 411 -25.61 25.30 -33.57
CA VAL A 411 -24.89 24.40 -34.50
C VAL A 411 -25.77 23.20 -34.86
N ARG A 412 -26.53 23.36 -35.95
CA ARG A 412 -27.12 22.25 -36.69
C ARG A 412 -26.97 22.47 -38.20
N LYS A 413 -26.27 21.52 -38.83
CA LYS A 413 -26.28 21.10 -40.25
C LYS A 413 -25.21 21.69 -41.19
N ARG A 414 -24.56 20.72 -41.87
CA ARG A 414 -23.95 20.75 -43.22
C ARG A 414 -22.57 21.44 -43.30
N ARG A 415 -21.55 20.93 -44.00
CA ARG A 415 -21.51 20.15 -45.26
C ARG A 415 -20.10 19.53 -45.45
N ARG A 416 -20.04 18.21 -45.65
CA ARG A 416 -19.36 17.49 -46.76
C ARG A 416 -18.41 18.34 -47.64
N ARG A 417 -17.10 18.08 -47.52
CA ARG A 417 -16.07 18.45 -48.51
C ARG A 417 -15.96 17.38 -49.61
N PRO A 418 -15.60 17.73 -50.85
CA PRO A 418 -15.61 16.82 -52.00
C PRO A 418 -14.31 16.02 -52.11
N LEU A 419 -14.48 14.76 -52.51
CA LEU A 419 -13.45 13.81 -52.90
C LEU A 419 -12.81 14.26 -54.23
N VAL A 420 -11.48 14.41 -54.24
CA VAL A 420 -10.71 14.64 -55.47
C VAL A 420 -10.53 13.29 -56.18
N THR A 421 -11.17 13.12 -57.32
CA THR A 421 -11.00 11.99 -58.23
C THR A 421 -9.72 12.14 -59.03
N ARG A 422 -8.75 11.24 -58.83
CA ARG A 422 -7.60 11.03 -59.73
C ARG A 422 -8.01 10.05 -60.84
N SER A 423 -7.84 10.47 -62.09
CA SER A 423 -8.02 9.65 -63.28
C SER A 423 -6.93 8.57 -63.39
N PRO A 424 -7.25 7.36 -63.91
CA PRO A 424 -6.27 6.32 -64.14
C PRO A 424 -5.56 6.53 -65.47
N VAL A 425 -4.22 6.40 -65.45
CA VAL A 425 -3.38 6.30 -66.65
C VAL A 425 -3.43 4.85 -67.13
N VAL A 426 -3.87 4.68 -68.37
CA VAL A 426 -3.82 3.41 -69.12
C VAL A 426 -2.39 3.20 -69.59
N THR A 427 -1.76 2.10 -69.17
CA THR A 427 -0.50 1.63 -69.76
C THR A 427 -0.68 0.21 -70.28
N SER A 428 -0.26 0.02 -71.52
CA SER A 428 -0.38 -1.16 -72.36
C SER A 428 0.35 -2.40 -71.84
N ALA A 429 -0.28 -3.55 -72.03
CA ALA A 429 0.26 -4.88 -71.79
C ALA A 429 1.29 -5.32 -72.85
N PRO A 430 2.33 -6.10 -72.47
CA PRO A 430 2.99 -7.02 -73.38
C PRO A 430 2.58 -8.48 -73.13
N ALA A 431 2.78 -9.28 -74.18
CA ALA A 431 2.20 -10.60 -74.42
C ALA A 431 2.70 -11.73 -73.50
N LEU A 432 1.78 -12.65 -73.23
CA LEU A 432 1.95 -13.92 -72.52
C LEU A 432 2.83 -14.90 -73.31
N SER A 433 3.87 -15.43 -72.67
CA SER A 433 4.48 -16.71 -73.04
C SER A 433 3.94 -17.81 -72.12
N SER A 434 3.48 -18.89 -72.73
CA SER A 434 2.89 -20.06 -72.07
C SER A 434 3.91 -20.78 -71.18
N ILE A 435 3.68 -20.76 -69.87
CA ILE A 435 4.36 -21.65 -68.91
C ILE A 435 3.41 -22.80 -68.59
N ALA A 436 3.94 -24.02 -68.67
CA ALA A 436 3.23 -25.25 -68.39
C ALA A 436 2.64 -25.26 -66.97
N LEU A 437 1.34 -25.53 -66.88
CA LEU A 437 0.58 -25.66 -65.64
C LEU A 437 1.14 -26.82 -64.80
N GLN A 438 1.81 -26.49 -63.70
CA GLN A 438 1.94 -27.40 -62.57
C GLN A 438 0.54 -27.66 -61.97
N PRO A 439 0.27 -28.86 -61.42
CA PRO A 439 -0.98 -29.13 -60.74
C PRO A 439 -1.19 -28.11 -59.61
N PRO A 440 -2.43 -27.64 -59.38
CA PRO A 440 -2.71 -26.65 -58.35
C PRO A 440 -2.25 -27.20 -57.00
N SER A 441 -1.35 -26.47 -56.34
CA SER A 441 -1.00 -26.73 -54.95
C SER A 441 -2.28 -26.67 -54.10
N ARG A 442 -2.31 -27.40 -52.96
CA ARG A 442 -3.41 -27.36 -51.96
C ARG A 442 -3.89 -25.93 -51.62
N ARG A 443 -3.03 -24.95 -51.86
CA ARG A 443 -3.22 -23.50 -51.70
C ARG A 443 -4.32 -22.88 -52.57
N ALA A 444 -4.56 -23.37 -53.79
CA ALA A 444 -5.61 -22.82 -54.66
C ALA A 444 -7.04 -23.28 -54.28
N ALA A 445 -7.16 -24.46 -53.65
CA ALA A 445 -8.44 -24.96 -53.14
C ALA A 445 -8.88 -24.22 -51.85
N ALA A 446 -7.93 -23.69 -51.08
CA ALA A 446 -8.21 -22.99 -49.84
C ALA A 446 -8.80 -21.57 -50.05
N LEU A 447 -8.60 -20.92 -51.21
CA LEU A 447 -9.03 -19.53 -51.48
C LEU A 447 -10.56 -19.33 -51.63
N MET A 448 -11.37 -20.39 -51.47
CA MET A 448 -12.83 -20.35 -51.70
C MET A 448 -13.69 -20.48 -50.44
N LEU A 449 -13.11 -20.55 -49.23
CA LEU A 449 -13.92 -20.67 -48.00
C LEU A 449 -14.66 -19.36 -47.71
N THR A 450 -15.97 -19.48 -47.50
CA THR A 450 -16.83 -18.42 -46.93
C THR A 450 -16.45 -18.15 -45.47
N PRO A 451 -16.80 -16.98 -44.88
CA PRO A 451 -16.51 -16.68 -43.48
C PRO A 451 -16.97 -17.78 -42.51
N ALA A 452 -18.17 -18.35 -42.71
CA ALA A 452 -18.67 -19.45 -41.91
C ALA A 452 -17.84 -20.74 -42.05
N GLN A 453 -17.32 -21.03 -43.25
CA GLN A 453 -16.42 -22.16 -43.46
C GLN A 453 -15.03 -21.93 -42.86
N VAL A 454 -14.57 -20.67 -42.80
CA VAL A 454 -13.33 -20.31 -42.10
C VAL A 454 -13.50 -20.49 -40.59
N GLU A 455 -14.62 -20.04 -40.02
CA GLU A 455 -14.94 -20.25 -38.60
C GLU A 455 -15.02 -21.75 -38.28
N GLN A 456 -15.73 -22.55 -39.08
CA GLN A 456 -15.81 -23.99 -38.89
C GLN A 456 -14.43 -24.67 -39.00
N ALA A 457 -13.65 -24.34 -40.03
CA ALA A 457 -12.31 -24.91 -40.20
C ALA A 457 -11.37 -24.49 -39.07
N LEU A 458 -11.54 -23.27 -38.53
CA LEU A 458 -10.80 -22.80 -37.36
C LEU A 458 -11.17 -23.60 -36.11
N GLU A 459 -12.45 -23.80 -35.83
CA GLU A 459 -12.90 -24.63 -34.70
C GLU A 459 -12.39 -26.07 -34.78
N GLU A 460 -12.44 -26.68 -35.97
CA GLU A 460 -11.90 -28.02 -36.23
C GLU A 460 -10.38 -28.08 -36.01
N ALA A 461 -9.63 -27.07 -36.48
CA ALA A 461 -8.18 -26.98 -36.28
C ALA A 461 -7.80 -26.70 -34.82
N GLU A 462 -8.55 -25.85 -34.12
CA GLU A 462 -8.37 -25.58 -32.69
C GLU A 462 -8.59 -26.86 -31.86
N ALA A 463 -9.65 -27.62 -32.16
CA ALA A 463 -9.93 -28.90 -31.51
C ALA A 463 -8.84 -29.94 -31.77
N ALA A 464 -8.45 -30.12 -33.04
CA ALA A 464 -7.39 -31.06 -33.40
C ALA A 464 -6.03 -30.70 -32.77
N PHE A 465 -5.74 -29.41 -32.62
CA PHE A 465 -4.53 -28.94 -31.94
C PHE A 465 -4.59 -29.19 -30.43
N ALA A 466 -5.76 -29.01 -29.82
CA ALA A 466 -6.00 -29.20 -28.39
C ALA A 466 -5.95 -30.69 -27.96
N GLU A 467 -6.35 -31.63 -28.84
CA GLU A 467 -6.34 -33.07 -28.58
C GLU A 467 -4.93 -33.68 -28.49
N ARG A 468 -3.90 -32.98 -28.98
CA ARG A 468 -2.52 -33.48 -28.95
C ARG A 468 -1.94 -33.36 -27.54
N GLU A 469 -1.24 -34.40 -27.09
CA GLU A 469 -0.55 -34.43 -25.79
C GLU A 469 0.91 -33.98 -25.85
N ASP A 470 1.49 -33.83 -27.05
CA ASP A 470 2.91 -33.44 -27.22
C ASP A 470 3.21 -32.08 -26.58
N PRO A 471 4.42 -31.82 -26.04
CA PRO A 471 4.79 -30.50 -25.54
C PRO A 471 4.58 -29.40 -26.59
N LEU A 472 4.31 -28.19 -26.10
CA LEU A 472 3.99 -27.05 -26.97
C LEU A 472 5.13 -26.68 -27.94
N ALA A 473 6.38 -26.93 -27.55
CA ALA A 473 7.59 -26.70 -28.32
C ALA A 473 8.02 -27.91 -29.19
N ASP A 474 7.24 -29.00 -29.22
CA ASP A 474 7.58 -30.17 -30.02
C ASP A 474 7.49 -29.85 -31.54
N PRO A 475 8.54 -30.12 -32.34
CA PRO A 475 8.53 -29.83 -33.79
C PRO A 475 7.39 -30.51 -34.56
N SER A 476 6.84 -31.62 -34.04
CA SER A 476 5.69 -32.28 -34.64
C SER A 476 4.41 -31.42 -34.62
N ARG A 477 4.35 -30.35 -33.79
CA ARG A 477 3.25 -29.37 -33.75
C ARG A 477 3.38 -28.26 -34.79
N ASP A 478 4.52 -28.11 -35.47
CA ASP A 478 4.78 -27.00 -36.40
C ASP A 478 3.75 -26.90 -37.53
N GLY A 479 3.32 -28.05 -38.08
CA GLY A 479 2.25 -28.08 -39.09
C GLY A 479 0.93 -27.50 -38.59
N GLY A 480 0.53 -27.86 -37.36
CA GLY A 480 -0.69 -27.34 -36.74
C GLY A 480 -0.60 -25.85 -36.42
N TRP A 481 0.57 -25.37 -36.00
CA TRP A 481 0.80 -23.93 -35.80
C TRP A 481 0.66 -23.12 -37.09
N LEU A 482 1.16 -23.65 -38.21
CA LEU A 482 1.06 -22.99 -39.51
C LEU A 482 -0.40 -22.96 -40.00
N ASP A 483 -1.12 -24.07 -39.85
CA ASP A 483 -2.53 -24.16 -40.24
C ASP A 483 -3.39 -23.17 -39.43
N LEU A 484 -3.19 -23.12 -38.11
CA LEU A 484 -3.86 -22.15 -37.23
C LEU A 484 -3.52 -20.70 -37.57
N ALA A 485 -2.25 -20.40 -37.86
CA ALA A 485 -1.84 -19.06 -38.27
C ALA A 485 -2.62 -18.57 -39.50
N ASN A 486 -2.71 -19.43 -40.52
CA ASN A 486 -3.44 -19.14 -41.76
C ASN A 486 -4.96 -19.00 -41.52
N LEU A 487 -5.55 -19.82 -40.66
CA LEU A 487 -6.98 -19.76 -40.34
C LEU A 487 -7.34 -18.53 -39.49
N TYR A 488 -6.53 -18.18 -38.49
CA TYR A 488 -6.74 -16.98 -37.68
C TYR A 488 -6.70 -15.70 -38.52
N GLU A 489 -5.73 -15.61 -39.42
CA GLU A 489 -5.62 -14.49 -40.35
C GLU A 489 -6.87 -14.31 -41.20
N ARG A 490 -7.39 -15.41 -41.76
CA ARG A 490 -8.63 -15.41 -42.55
C ARG A 490 -9.86 -15.09 -41.71
N ALA A 491 -9.85 -15.47 -40.44
CA ALA A 491 -10.87 -15.10 -39.46
C ALA A 491 -10.73 -13.66 -38.96
N SER A 492 -9.82 -12.85 -39.52
CA SER A 492 -9.53 -11.48 -39.09
C SER A 492 -9.07 -11.40 -37.62
N LEU A 493 -8.28 -12.39 -37.19
CA LEU A 493 -7.62 -12.48 -35.87
C LEU A 493 -6.10 -12.35 -36.03
N PRO A 494 -5.58 -11.19 -36.48
CA PRO A 494 -4.17 -11.03 -36.89
C PRO A 494 -3.18 -11.26 -35.74
N ARG A 495 -3.58 -10.95 -34.50
CA ARG A 495 -2.76 -11.15 -33.32
C ARG A 495 -2.48 -12.63 -33.06
N ASP A 496 -3.52 -13.46 -33.02
CA ASP A 496 -3.36 -14.90 -32.78
C ASP A 496 -2.61 -15.57 -33.94
N ALA A 497 -2.84 -15.11 -35.18
CA ALA A 497 -2.05 -15.53 -36.34
C ALA A 497 -0.55 -15.24 -36.16
N ALA A 498 -0.20 -14.02 -35.74
CA ALA A 498 1.18 -13.61 -35.52
C ALA A 498 1.84 -14.37 -34.35
N LEU A 499 1.11 -14.70 -33.29
CA LEU A 499 1.63 -15.52 -32.18
C LEU A 499 2.01 -16.93 -32.64
N CYS A 500 1.15 -17.56 -33.46
CA CYS A 500 1.46 -18.85 -34.07
C CYS A 500 2.71 -18.78 -34.96
N ARG A 501 2.84 -17.74 -35.79
CA ARG A 501 4.00 -17.57 -36.69
C ARG A 501 5.30 -17.22 -35.94
N ALA A 502 5.23 -16.34 -34.94
CA ALA A 502 6.37 -15.97 -34.10
C ALA A 502 6.95 -17.20 -33.39
N ARG A 503 6.10 -18.15 -32.98
CA ARG A 503 6.56 -19.42 -32.43
C ARG A 503 7.32 -20.26 -33.44
N LEU A 504 6.80 -20.41 -34.66
CA LEU A 504 7.47 -21.15 -35.74
C LEU A 504 8.85 -20.57 -36.08
N VAL A 505 8.97 -19.24 -36.12
CA VAL A 505 10.27 -18.58 -36.37
C VAL A 505 11.24 -18.82 -35.21
N PHE A 506 10.75 -18.79 -33.97
CA PHE A 506 11.60 -18.88 -32.78
C PHE A 506 12.18 -20.27 -32.54
N SER A 507 11.54 -21.36 -32.99
CA SER A 507 11.96 -22.74 -32.72
C SER A 507 13.12 -23.26 -33.60
N GLU A 508 13.85 -22.40 -34.31
CA GLU A 508 14.88 -22.76 -35.31
C GLU A 508 14.39 -23.65 -36.48
N SER A 509 13.10 -24.06 -36.47
CA SER A 509 12.39 -24.56 -37.63
C SER A 509 12.28 -23.44 -38.65
N ARG A 510 13.31 -23.28 -39.50
CA ARG A 510 13.31 -22.28 -40.57
C ARG A 510 11.99 -22.39 -41.32
N LEU A 511 11.08 -21.43 -41.09
CA LEU A 511 9.93 -21.27 -41.95
C LEU A 511 10.46 -21.24 -43.37
N ALA A 512 9.83 -21.99 -44.28
CA ALA A 512 10.16 -21.87 -45.68
C ALA A 512 10.06 -20.37 -46.05
N PRO A 513 10.98 -19.82 -46.86
CA PRO A 513 10.95 -18.40 -47.26
C PRO A 513 9.57 -17.94 -47.77
N SER A 514 8.81 -18.85 -48.36
CA SER A 514 7.42 -18.63 -48.77
C SER A 514 6.46 -18.31 -47.62
N ALA A 515 6.62 -18.92 -46.44
CA ALA A 515 5.77 -18.65 -45.28
C ALA A 515 6.07 -17.29 -44.61
N LEU A 516 7.32 -16.80 -44.70
CA LEU A 516 7.70 -15.45 -44.29
C LEU A 516 7.15 -14.39 -45.26
N ALA A 517 7.20 -14.66 -46.57
CA ALA A 517 6.57 -13.79 -47.57
C ALA A 517 5.06 -13.65 -47.35
N ASP A 518 4.37 -14.76 -47.04
CA ASP A 518 2.93 -14.77 -46.78
C ASP A 518 2.54 -13.95 -45.55
N TRP A 519 3.37 -13.97 -44.50
CA TRP A 519 3.12 -13.18 -43.29
C TRP A 519 3.20 -11.67 -43.56
N ARG A 520 4.06 -11.26 -44.50
CA ARG A 520 4.22 -9.85 -44.84
C ARG A 520 3.06 -9.30 -45.67
N GLU A 521 2.55 -10.07 -46.62
CA GLU A 521 1.46 -9.62 -47.50
C GLU A 521 0.16 -9.31 -46.74
N THR A 522 0.01 -9.92 -45.56
CA THR A 522 -1.21 -9.88 -44.76
C THR A 522 -1.11 -8.98 -43.54
N ALA A 523 0.10 -8.67 -43.07
CA ALA A 523 0.31 -7.72 -42.00
C ALA A 523 -0.05 -6.29 -42.46
N SER A 524 -0.83 -5.57 -41.65
CA SER A 524 -1.13 -4.17 -41.92
C SER A 524 0.17 -3.35 -41.87
N PRO A 525 0.35 -2.33 -42.72
CA PRO A 525 1.50 -1.42 -42.63
C PRO A 525 1.63 -0.73 -41.25
N ASP A 526 0.52 -0.57 -40.52
CA ASP A 526 0.49 -0.01 -39.17
C ASP A 526 0.66 -1.09 -38.06
N ASP A 527 0.85 -2.35 -38.44
CA ASP A 527 1.02 -3.48 -37.51
C ASP A 527 2.50 -3.71 -37.20
N VAL A 528 2.85 -3.51 -35.93
CA VAL A 528 4.18 -3.75 -35.38
C VAL A 528 4.63 -5.20 -35.61
N LEU A 529 3.70 -6.15 -35.67
CA LEU A 529 4.04 -7.54 -35.98
C LEU A 529 4.54 -7.67 -37.42
N GLY A 530 3.93 -6.96 -38.37
CA GLY A 530 4.43 -6.88 -39.76
C GLY A 530 5.84 -6.31 -39.85
N LEU A 531 6.15 -5.31 -39.02
CA LEU A 531 7.50 -4.77 -38.89
C LEU A 531 8.51 -5.84 -38.42
N VAL A 532 8.18 -6.60 -37.36
CA VAL A 532 9.02 -7.70 -36.86
C VAL A 532 9.35 -8.70 -37.97
N CYS A 533 8.36 -9.07 -38.78
CA CYS A 533 8.53 -9.99 -39.91
C CYS A 533 9.43 -9.43 -41.00
N GLY A 534 9.21 -8.16 -41.37
CA GLY A 534 10.02 -7.48 -42.38
C GLY A 534 11.49 -7.40 -41.98
N LEU A 535 11.75 -7.04 -40.71
CA LEU A 535 13.10 -7.01 -40.14
C LEU A 535 13.75 -8.39 -40.14
N HIS A 536 13.03 -9.43 -39.69
CA HIS A 536 13.57 -10.79 -39.66
C HIS A 536 13.87 -11.33 -41.07
N GLY A 537 12.98 -11.11 -42.03
CA GLY A 537 13.22 -11.49 -43.43
C GLY A 537 14.42 -10.77 -44.05
N ALA A 538 14.60 -9.48 -43.72
CA ALA A 538 15.78 -8.72 -44.12
C ALA A 538 17.07 -9.24 -43.48
N SER A 539 17.06 -9.59 -42.18
CA SER A 539 18.24 -10.15 -41.51
C SER A 539 18.66 -11.52 -42.06
N MET A 540 17.71 -12.28 -42.60
CA MET A 540 17.97 -13.57 -43.25
C MET A 540 18.41 -13.44 -44.71
N GLY A 541 18.48 -12.21 -45.26
CA GLY A 541 18.86 -11.96 -46.64
C GLY A 541 17.76 -12.24 -47.68
N GLU A 542 16.53 -12.51 -47.24
CA GLU A 542 15.37 -12.70 -48.12
C GLU A 542 14.84 -11.36 -48.66
N GLN A 543 15.19 -10.26 -48.00
CA GLN A 543 14.79 -8.90 -48.36
C GLN A 543 15.99 -7.95 -48.35
N ALA A 544 15.88 -6.85 -49.09
CA ALA A 544 16.87 -5.79 -49.00
C ALA A 544 16.84 -5.20 -47.57
N PRO A 545 18.02 -5.02 -46.93
CA PRO A 545 18.08 -4.41 -45.60
C PRO A 545 17.50 -2.99 -45.66
N PRO A 546 16.65 -2.60 -44.69
CA PRO A 546 16.18 -1.22 -44.61
C PRO A 546 17.37 -0.27 -44.39
N PRO A 547 17.31 0.96 -44.91
CA PRO A 547 18.34 1.96 -44.68
C PRO A 547 18.43 2.33 -43.18
N PRO A 548 19.57 2.87 -42.70
CA PRO A 548 19.82 3.09 -41.27
C PRO A 548 18.78 3.97 -40.55
N ASP A 549 18.20 4.96 -41.24
CA ASP A 549 17.13 5.82 -40.72
C ASP A 549 15.83 5.06 -40.48
N GLN A 550 15.50 4.12 -41.36
CA GLN A 550 14.35 3.23 -41.18
C GLN A 550 14.60 2.19 -40.07
N LEU A 551 15.83 1.72 -39.89
CA LEU A 551 16.19 0.86 -38.76
C LEU A 551 16.04 1.58 -37.41
N ALA A 552 16.46 2.84 -37.32
CA ALA A 552 16.27 3.65 -36.12
C ALA A 552 14.77 3.86 -35.81
N THR A 553 13.98 4.17 -36.85
CA THR A 553 12.52 4.30 -36.72
C THR A 553 11.88 2.99 -36.27
N ALA A 554 12.30 1.86 -36.86
CA ALA A 554 11.81 0.54 -36.49
C ALA A 554 12.14 0.18 -35.04
N PHE A 555 13.35 0.52 -34.56
CA PHE A 555 13.72 0.36 -33.15
C PHE A 555 12.78 1.15 -32.23
N GLU A 556 12.53 2.43 -32.50
CA GLU A 556 11.61 3.25 -31.70
C GLU A 556 10.17 2.73 -31.72
N GLU A 557 9.72 2.17 -32.85
CA GLU A 557 8.40 1.55 -32.97
C GLU A 557 8.29 0.26 -32.17
N LEU A 558 9.30 -0.62 -32.23
CA LEU A 558 9.36 -1.83 -31.40
C LEU A 558 9.45 -1.48 -29.91
N ASP A 559 10.23 -0.47 -29.54
CA ASP A 559 10.38 0.03 -28.17
C ASP A 559 9.02 0.53 -27.63
N ARG A 560 8.32 1.36 -28.40
CA ARG A 560 6.97 1.85 -28.05
C ARG A 560 5.93 0.73 -28.00
N ALA A 561 6.15 -0.35 -28.73
CA ALA A 561 5.24 -1.48 -28.83
C ALA A 561 5.60 -2.65 -27.90
N GLU A 562 6.64 -2.52 -27.07
CA GLU A 562 7.17 -3.57 -26.23
C GLU A 562 6.06 -4.30 -25.44
N GLY A 563 5.18 -3.57 -24.75
CA GLY A 563 4.06 -4.15 -23.98
C GLY A 563 3.03 -4.92 -24.82
N ARG A 564 2.92 -4.63 -26.13
CA ARG A 564 1.96 -5.25 -27.05
C ARG A 564 2.49 -6.49 -27.75
N LEU A 565 3.81 -6.57 -27.95
CA LEU A 565 4.47 -7.72 -28.58
C LEU A 565 4.53 -8.89 -27.61
N CYS A 566 4.45 -10.13 -28.09
CA CYS A 566 4.87 -11.27 -27.28
C CYS A 566 6.39 -11.29 -27.13
N VAL A 567 6.91 -11.94 -26.08
CA VAL A 567 8.36 -12.00 -25.84
C VAL A 567 9.14 -12.58 -27.02
N ARG A 568 8.57 -13.52 -27.78
CA ARG A 568 9.19 -14.03 -29.01
C ARG A 568 9.30 -12.98 -30.10
N SER A 569 8.20 -12.27 -30.37
CA SER A 569 8.19 -11.23 -31.41
C SER A 569 9.13 -10.09 -31.04
N GLN A 570 9.20 -9.73 -29.76
CA GLN A 570 10.18 -8.76 -29.27
C GLN A 570 11.61 -9.25 -29.51
N TRP A 571 11.94 -10.49 -29.11
CA TRP A 571 13.26 -11.06 -29.35
C TRP A 571 13.61 -11.09 -30.84
N ILE A 572 12.74 -11.67 -31.67
CA ILE A 572 12.93 -11.78 -33.12
C ILE A 572 13.19 -10.41 -33.76
N GLY A 573 12.37 -9.41 -33.42
CA GLY A 573 12.51 -8.05 -33.97
C GLY A 573 13.82 -7.39 -33.55
N MET A 574 14.18 -7.48 -32.27
CA MET A 574 15.40 -6.86 -31.74
C MET A 574 16.68 -7.55 -32.21
N SER A 575 16.68 -8.89 -32.28
CA SER A 575 17.80 -9.66 -32.83
C SER A 575 17.98 -9.38 -34.33
N ALA A 576 16.88 -9.20 -35.07
CA ALA A 576 16.96 -8.79 -36.47
C ALA A 576 17.56 -7.39 -36.63
N ILE A 577 17.19 -6.41 -35.79
CA ILE A 577 17.79 -5.07 -35.81
C ILE A 577 19.29 -5.15 -35.47
N ALA A 578 19.67 -5.94 -34.45
CA ALA A 578 21.08 -6.10 -34.07
C ALA A 578 21.91 -6.70 -35.23
N ALA A 579 21.38 -7.71 -35.90
CA ALA A 579 22.01 -8.31 -37.08
C ALA A 579 22.13 -7.32 -38.25
N LEU A 580 21.05 -6.59 -38.57
CA LEU A 580 21.03 -5.59 -39.63
C LEU A 580 21.92 -4.37 -39.34
N SER A 581 22.23 -4.12 -38.06
CA SER A 581 23.13 -3.05 -37.60
C SER A 581 24.59 -3.47 -37.53
N GLY A 582 24.95 -4.61 -38.15
CA GLY A 582 26.33 -5.10 -38.18
C GLY A 582 26.74 -5.91 -36.95
N GLY A 583 25.79 -6.49 -36.21
CA GLY A 583 26.05 -7.28 -35.01
C GLY A 583 26.21 -6.41 -33.76
N ASP A 584 25.21 -5.59 -33.44
CA ASP A 584 25.21 -4.76 -32.22
C ASP A 584 24.97 -5.62 -30.97
N ASP A 585 26.05 -6.11 -30.37
CA ASP A 585 26.01 -6.93 -29.14
C ASP A 585 25.37 -6.22 -27.95
N LEU A 586 25.49 -4.89 -27.87
CA LEU A 586 24.91 -4.10 -26.78
C LEU A 586 23.40 -4.02 -26.92
N LEU A 587 22.90 -3.82 -28.14
CA LEU A 587 21.46 -3.86 -28.43
C LEU A 587 20.88 -5.23 -28.10
N LEU A 588 21.56 -6.30 -28.50
CA LEU A 588 21.13 -7.68 -28.23
C LEU A 588 21.10 -7.96 -26.72
N ALA A 589 22.13 -7.55 -25.98
CA ALA A 589 22.16 -7.66 -24.52
C ALA A 589 20.99 -6.91 -23.85
N ARG A 590 20.69 -5.67 -24.30
CA ARG A 590 19.54 -4.90 -23.79
C ARG A 590 18.21 -5.56 -24.11
N ALA A 591 18.04 -6.06 -25.32
CA ALA A 591 16.84 -6.78 -25.74
C ALA A 591 16.64 -8.02 -24.86
N ARG A 592 17.72 -8.76 -24.61
CA ARG A 592 17.73 -9.93 -23.75
C ARG A 592 17.35 -9.59 -22.31
N ASP A 593 17.95 -8.55 -21.74
CA ASP A 593 17.63 -8.10 -20.37
C ASP A 593 16.16 -7.69 -20.22
N ARG A 594 15.59 -7.06 -21.25
CA ARG A 594 14.15 -6.71 -21.28
C ARG A 594 13.25 -7.93 -21.40
N VAL A 595 13.59 -8.86 -22.28
CA VAL A 595 12.85 -10.13 -22.40
C VAL A 595 12.93 -10.90 -21.07
N PHE A 596 14.11 -11.00 -20.46
CA PHE A 596 14.24 -11.61 -19.14
C PHE A 596 13.42 -10.88 -18.09
N SER A 597 13.44 -9.54 -18.07
CA SER A 597 12.62 -8.74 -17.16
C SER A 597 11.13 -9.07 -17.28
N ARG A 598 10.64 -9.32 -18.51
CA ARG A 598 9.27 -9.77 -18.75
C ARG A 598 9.01 -11.22 -18.35
N LEU A 599 10.03 -12.09 -18.50
CA LEU A 599 9.98 -13.48 -18.05
C LEU A 599 10.11 -13.60 -16.53
N GLU A 600 10.49 -12.55 -15.79
CA GLU A 600 10.57 -12.58 -14.33
C GLU A 600 9.27 -13.00 -13.66
N GLY A 601 8.13 -12.56 -14.21
CA GLY A 601 6.82 -13.06 -13.77
C GLY A 601 6.33 -14.27 -14.58
N GLY A 602 7.01 -14.60 -15.67
CA GLY A 602 6.66 -15.62 -16.66
C GLY A 602 5.78 -15.14 -17.80
N LEU A 603 5.49 -16.05 -18.74
CA LEU A 603 4.65 -15.75 -19.91
C LEU A 603 3.23 -15.34 -19.52
N SER A 604 2.70 -14.34 -20.20
CA SER A 604 1.30 -13.93 -20.17
C SER A 604 0.51 -14.80 -21.14
N ALA A 605 -0.53 -15.47 -20.68
CA ALA A 605 -1.39 -16.26 -21.54
C ALA A 605 -2.07 -15.37 -22.59
N LEU A 606 -2.61 -14.20 -22.21
CA LEU A 606 -3.27 -13.31 -23.17
C LEU A 606 -2.30 -12.75 -24.21
N ARG A 607 -1.06 -12.44 -23.84
CA ARG A 607 -0.08 -11.77 -24.71
C ARG A 607 0.82 -12.71 -25.47
N ASP A 608 1.28 -13.77 -24.82
CA ASP A 608 2.33 -14.64 -25.32
C ASP A 608 1.82 -15.96 -25.90
N LEU A 609 0.57 -16.36 -25.58
CA LEU A 609 -0.06 -17.56 -26.13
C LEU A 609 -1.20 -17.23 -27.09
N PRO A 610 -1.37 -17.97 -28.20
CA PRO A 610 -2.50 -17.82 -29.11
C PRO A 610 -3.80 -18.38 -28.52
N ARG A 611 -4.94 -17.93 -29.08
CA ARG A 611 -6.31 -18.25 -28.64
C ARG A 611 -6.53 -19.74 -28.38
N VAL A 612 -6.09 -20.63 -29.27
CA VAL A 612 -6.26 -22.07 -29.11
C VAL A 612 -5.71 -22.58 -27.77
N VAL A 613 -4.53 -22.12 -27.35
CA VAL A 613 -3.89 -22.58 -26.10
C VAL A 613 -4.66 -22.02 -24.91
N ARG A 614 -5.14 -20.78 -25.00
CA ARG A 614 -5.97 -20.17 -23.95
C ARG A 614 -7.31 -20.91 -23.79
N GLN A 615 -7.87 -21.42 -24.89
CA GLN A 615 -9.15 -22.14 -24.88
C GLN A 615 -9.05 -23.59 -24.44
N MET A 616 -7.86 -24.21 -24.48
CA MET A 616 -7.65 -25.56 -23.93
C MET A 616 -8.03 -25.65 -22.44
N GLU A 617 -8.17 -24.50 -21.77
CA GLU A 617 -8.59 -24.35 -20.37
C GLU A 617 -10.11 -24.17 -20.16
N GLY A 618 -10.87 -24.05 -21.26
CA GLY A 618 -12.08 -23.26 -21.38
C GLY A 618 -13.17 -23.50 -20.34
N GLU A 619 -13.43 -24.75 -19.92
CA GLU A 619 -14.54 -25.00 -18.99
C GLU A 619 -14.23 -24.53 -17.57
N ALA A 620 -13.02 -24.80 -17.05
CA ALA A 620 -12.62 -24.42 -15.70
C ALA A 620 -12.55 -22.89 -15.53
N VAL A 621 -12.01 -22.18 -16.53
CA VAL A 621 -11.97 -20.71 -16.55
C VAL A 621 -13.38 -20.12 -16.63
N ASN A 622 -14.25 -20.69 -17.47
CA ASN A 622 -15.65 -20.28 -17.55
C ASN A 622 -16.42 -20.55 -16.25
N GLU A 623 -16.13 -21.65 -15.56
CA GLU A 623 -16.72 -21.95 -14.26
C GLU A 623 -16.29 -20.93 -13.20
N ARG A 624 -14.99 -20.60 -13.12
CA ARG A 624 -14.47 -19.55 -12.23
C ARG A 624 -15.06 -18.17 -12.53
N ARG A 625 -15.19 -17.79 -13.80
CA ARG A 625 -15.85 -16.54 -14.22
C ARG A 625 -17.32 -16.50 -13.80
N ARG A 626 -18.06 -17.60 -13.96
CA ARG A 626 -19.43 -17.74 -13.47
C ARG A 626 -19.49 -17.62 -11.94
N ALA A 627 -18.58 -18.28 -11.23
CA ALA A 627 -18.49 -18.20 -9.78
C ALA A 627 -18.22 -16.75 -9.29
N LEU A 628 -17.26 -16.05 -9.90
CA LEU A 628 -16.98 -14.63 -9.61
C LEU A 628 -18.23 -13.75 -9.80
N THR A 629 -18.93 -13.93 -10.92
CA THR A 629 -20.16 -13.17 -11.22
C THR A 629 -21.27 -13.46 -10.21
N ASN A 630 -21.42 -14.72 -9.80
CA ASN A 630 -22.40 -15.13 -8.81
C ASN A 630 -22.09 -14.54 -7.43
N VAL A 631 -20.83 -14.60 -7.00
CA VAL A 631 -20.39 -13.99 -5.73
C VAL A 631 -20.65 -12.48 -5.75
N LEU A 632 -20.20 -11.77 -6.79
CA LEU A 632 -20.43 -10.32 -6.90
C LEU A 632 -21.92 -9.98 -6.83
N THR A 633 -22.75 -10.71 -7.57
CA THR A 633 -24.21 -10.53 -7.58
C THR A 633 -24.81 -10.73 -6.18
N PHE A 634 -24.30 -11.70 -5.41
CA PHE A 634 -24.72 -11.92 -4.03
C PHE A 634 -24.32 -10.74 -3.13
N LEU A 635 -23.04 -10.34 -3.16
CA LEU A 635 -22.53 -9.23 -2.34
C LEU A 635 -23.23 -7.89 -2.65
N GLU A 636 -23.65 -7.67 -3.89
CA GLU A 636 -24.45 -6.50 -4.28
C GLU A 636 -25.92 -6.56 -3.81
N LYS A 637 -26.47 -7.73 -3.52
CA LYS A 637 -27.87 -7.86 -3.10
C LYS A 637 -28.01 -8.00 -1.59
N GLU A 638 -27.05 -8.67 -0.95
CA GLU A 638 -27.14 -9.01 0.46
C GLU A 638 -26.80 -7.80 1.35
N PRO A 639 -27.70 -7.39 2.27
CA PRO A 639 -27.43 -6.31 3.20
C PRO A 639 -26.37 -6.71 4.24
N ARG A 640 -25.57 -5.74 4.66
CA ARG A 640 -24.51 -5.93 5.68
C ARG A 640 -24.82 -5.17 6.96
N ALA A 641 -24.41 -5.73 8.10
CA ALA A 641 -24.37 -5.00 9.37
C ALA A 641 -23.32 -3.88 9.30
N ARG A 642 -23.76 -2.63 9.41
CA ARG A 642 -22.89 -1.44 9.33
C ARG A 642 -22.67 -0.82 10.70
N SER A 643 -21.42 -0.47 11.00
CA SER A 643 -21.13 0.42 12.13
C SER A 643 -21.48 1.87 11.78
N SER A 644 -21.73 2.69 12.79
CA SER A 644 -22.07 4.11 12.61
C SER A 644 -20.91 4.98 12.10
N VAL A 645 -19.68 4.47 12.18
CA VAL A 645 -18.45 5.16 11.78
C VAL A 645 -17.99 4.81 10.37
N GLU A 646 -18.67 3.87 9.70
CA GLU A 646 -18.35 3.46 8.34
C GLU A 646 -18.73 4.51 7.30
N ALA A 647 -17.94 4.58 6.24
CA ALA A 647 -18.26 5.35 5.04
C ALA A 647 -19.62 4.93 4.44
N PRO A 648 -20.21 5.78 3.56
CA PRO A 648 -21.35 5.38 2.75
C PRO A 648 -21.14 4.01 2.08
N GLU A 649 -22.19 3.18 2.08
CA GLU A 649 -22.09 1.81 1.61
C GLU A 649 -21.77 1.76 0.11
N GLU A 650 -22.24 2.75 -0.64
CA GLU A 650 -22.01 2.93 -2.06
C GLU A 650 -20.52 3.02 -2.40
N LEU A 651 -19.73 3.69 -1.56
CA LEU A 651 -18.27 3.77 -1.72
C LEU A 651 -17.63 2.40 -1.52
N THR A 652 -18.02 1.70 -0.45
CA THR A 652 -17.53 0.34 -0.18
C THR A 652 -17.84 -0.59 -1.35
N ARG A 653 -19.07 -0.54 -1.88
CA ARG A 653 -19.50 -1.32 -3.06
C ARG A 653 -18.72 -0.95 -4.31
N ALA A 654 -18.37 0.32 -4.52
CA ALA A 654 -17.53 0.72 -5.65
C ALA A 654 -16.14 0.04 -5.59
N TYR A 655 -15.53 -0.05 -4.42
CA TYR A 655 -14.26 -0.76 -4.25
C TYR A 655 -14.38 -2.28 -4.41
N VAL A 656 -15.50 -2.88 -3.94
CA VAL A 656 -15.81 -4.29 -4.24
C VAL A 656 -15.88 -4.53 -5.75
N ARG A 657 -16.54 -3.64 -6.50
CA ARG A 657 -16.60 -3.75 -7.98
C ARG A 657 -15.21 -3.67 -8.63
N TRP A 658 -14.33 -2.79 -8.14
CA TRP A 658 -12.94 -2.74 -8.63
C TRP A 658 -12.19 -4.04 -8.40
N VAL A 659 -12.29 -4.62 -7.20
CA VAL A 659 -11.68 -5.92 -6.87
C VAL A 659 -12.20 -7.02 -7.82
N PHE A 660 -13.50 -7.11 -8.03
CA PHE A 660 -14.09 -8.09 -8.94
C PHE A 660 -13.79 -7.81 -10.41
N ALA A 661 -13.63 -6.55 -10.82
CA ALA A 661 -13.21 -6.20 -12.17
C ALA A 661 -11.82 -6.77 -12.47
N ILE A 662 -10.88 -6.62 -11.53
CA ILE A 662 -9.52 -7.19 -11.67
C ILE A 662 -9.59 -8.72 -11.70
N ALA A 663 -10.35 -9.35 -10.80
CA ALA A 663 -10.49 -10.80 -10.79
C ALA A 663 -11.16 -11.36 -12.07
N LEU A 664 -12.17 -10.69 -12.61
CA LEU A 664 -12.80 -11.05 -13.88
C LEU A 664 -11.84 -10.90 -15.05
N ALA A 665 -11.01 -9.84 -15.07
CA ALA A 665 -9.98 -9.68 -16.09
C ALA A 665 -8.98 -10.85 -16.06
N ARG A 666 -8.54 -11.27 -14.86
CA ARG A 666 -7.70 -12.47 -14.67
C ARG A 666 -8.37 -13.75 -15.15
N ALA A 667 -9.68 -13.89 -14.92
CA ALA A 667 -10.47 -15.02 -15.39
C ALA A 667 -10.89 -14.92 -16.87
N GLY A 668 -10.26 -14.04 -17.68
CA GLY A 668 -10.53 -13.88 -19.11
C GLY A 668 -11.82 -13.12 -19.47
N GLY A 669 -12.53 -12.55 -18.51
CA GLY A 669 -13.75 -11.75 -18.68
C GLY A 669 -13.46 -10.27 -18.94
N GLY A 670 -12.69 -9.95 -19.98
CA GLY A 670 -12.19 -8.59 -20.21
C GLY A 670 -13.27 -7.53 -20.45
N ALA A 671 -14.34 -7.87 -21.16
CA ALA A 671 -15.45 -6.94 -21.42
C ALA A 671 -16.24 -6.64 -20.14
N GLU A 672 -16.56 -7.68 -19.36
CA GLU A 672 -17.24 -7.58 -18.07
C GLU A 672 -16.39 -6.79 -17.06
N ALA A 673 -15.07 -7.04 -17.05
CA ALA A 673 -14.11 -6.32 -16.21
C ALA A 673 -14.06 -4.82 -16.54
N HIS A 674 -14.00 -4.45 -17.82
CA HIS A 674 -14.04 -3.05 -18.25
C HIS A 674 -15.34 -2.34 -17.84
N GLU A 675 -16.49 -2.97 -18.08
CA GLU A 675 -17.79 -2.42 -17.70
C GLU A 675 -17.88 -2.22 -16.18
N LEU A 676 -17.44 -3.22 -15.41
CA LEU A 676 -17.47 -3.18 -13.96
C LEU A 676 -16.51 -2.14 -13.38
N GLY A 677 -15.30 -2.02 -13.93
CA GLY A 677 -14.34 -0.97 -13.58
C GLY A 677 -14.85 0.44 -13.89
N ALA A 678 -15.54 0.63 -15.02
CA ALA A 678 -16.17 1.90 -15.36
C ALA A 678 -17.30 2.28 -14.37
N LYS A 679 -18.17 1.32 -14.01
CA LYS A 679 -19.21 1.51 -12.98
C LYS A 679 -18.59 1.85 -11.63
N ALA A 680 -17.51 1.16 -11.24
CA ALA A 680 -16.80 1.43 -10.01
C ALA A 680 -16.20 2.85 -9.99
N ARG A 681 -15.54 3.26 -11.08
CA ARG A 681 -14.96 4.60 -11.24
C ARG A 681 -16.01 5.70 -11.11
N ALA A 682 -17.16 5.53 -11.75
CA ALA A 682 -18.25 6.52 -11.74
C ALA A 682 -18.92 6.69 -10.36
N ALA A 683 -18.84 5.67 -9.49
CA ALA A 683 -19.45 5.70 -8.16
C ALA A 683 -18.57 6.37 -7.09
N ILE A 684 -17.30 6.66 -7.38
CA ILE A 684 -16.35 7.27 -6.44
C ILE A 684 -16.27 8.78 -6.71
N PRO A 685 -16.38 9.66 -5.68
CA PRO A 685 -16.25 11.12 -5.82
C PRO A 685 -14.88 11.56 -6.35
N ASN A 686 -14.81 12.67 -7.10
CA ASN A 686 -13.58 13.19 -7.73
C ASN A 686 -12.87 14.28 -6.89
N ASP A 687 -13.36 14.57 -5.69
CA ASP A 687 -12.92 15.68 -4.85
C ASP A 687 -12.01 15.27 -3.68
N ASP A 688 -11.78 13.97 -3.51
CA ASP A 688 -10.93 13.43 -2.44
C ASP A 688 -9.63 12.85 -3.00
N PRO A 689 -8.45 13.34 -2.56
CA PRO A 689 -7.16 12.90 -3.09
C PRO A 689 -6.83 11.44 -2.73
N ILE A 690 -7.38 10.89 -1.64
CA ILE A 690 -7.21 9.47 -1.29
C ILE A 690 -8.00 8.59 -2.27
N HIS A 691 -9.21 9.01 -2.65
CA HIS A 691 -9.99 8.33 -3.68
C HIS A 691 -9.31 8.41 -5.05
N ASP A 692 -8.68 9.55 -5.41
CA ASP A 692 -7.88 9.68 -6.62
C ASP A 692 -6.69 8.71 -6.66
N ALA A 693 -5.91 8.66 -5.57
CA ALA A 693 -4.80 7.72 -5.46
C ALA A 693 -5.30 6.28 -5.59
N LEU A 694 -6.32 5.87 -4.84
CA LEU A 694 -6.87 4.52 -4.92
C LEU A 694 -7.42 4.19 -6.31
N ARG A 695 -8.10 5.13 -6.99
CA ARG A 695 -8.54 4.93 -8.37
C ARG A 695 -7.38 4.68 -9.31
N ALA A 696 -6.28 5.43 -9.20
CA ALA A 696 -5.10 5.23 -10.03
C ALA A 696 -4.50 3.83 -9.81
N TRP A 697 -4.41 3.38 -8.55
CA TRP A 697 -3.95 2.04 -8.18
C TRP A 697 -4.84 0.93 -8.77
N PHE A 698 -6.15 0.97 -8.53
CA PHE A 698 -7.08 -0.03 -9.06
C PHE A 698 -7.17 -0.01 -10.60
N SER A 699 -7.12 1.17 -11.22
CA SER A 699 -7.12 1.29 -12.68
C SER A 699 -5.85 0.69 -13.28
N SER A 700 -4.69 0.98 -12.69
CA SER A 700 -3.43 0.36 -13.10
C SER A 700 -3.53 -1.16 -13.01
N ARG A 701 -4.03 -1.70 -11.89
CA ARG A 701 -4.15 -3.16 -11.71
C ARG A 701 -5.16 -3.82 -12.63
N LEU A 702 -6.25 -3.13 -12.96
CA LEU A 702 -7.20 -3.61 -13.96
C LEU A 702 -6.55 -3.68 -15.34
N THR A 703 -5.84 -2.63 -15.76
CA THR A 703 -5.10 -2.63 -17.04
C THR A 703 -4.11 -3.79 -17.09
N GLN A 704 -3.30 -3.94 -16.03
CA GLN A 704 -2.34 -5.03 -15.93
C GLN A 704 -3.00 -6.42 -15.97
N ALA A 705 -4.15 -6.59 -15.32
CA ALA A 705 -4.89 -7.84 -15.38
C ALA A 705 -5.50 -8.12 -16.76
N LEU A 706 -6.00 -7.09 -17.46
CA LEU A 706 -6.50 -7.18 -18.83
C LEU A 706 -5.40 -7.50 -19.84
N GLU A 707 -4.17 -7.06 -19.55
CA GLU A 707 -2.96 -7.37 -20.31
C GLU A 707 -2.32 -8.70 -19.86
N ASP A 708 -2.91 -9.35 -18.85
CA ASP A 708 -2.43 -10.54 -18.16
C ASP A 708 -0.95 -10.42 -17.74
N GLU A 709 -0.56 -9.23 -17.28
CA GLU A 709 0.73 -8.97 -16.67
C GLU A 709 0.85 -9.68 -15.32
N PRO A 710 2.05 -10.09 -14.89
CA PRO A 710 2.21 -10.71 -13.57
C PRO A 710 1.64 -9.87 -12.42
N GLU A 711 1.11 -10.51 -11.38
CA GLU A 711 0.65 -9.77 -10.18
C GLU A 711 1.81 -9.06 -9.45
N SER A 712 3.04 -9.56 -9.64
CA SER A 712 4.27 -8.95 -9.17
C SER A 712 4.71 -7.74 -9.98
N THR A 713 4.09 -7.44 -11.14
CA THR A 713 4.44 -6.24 -11.91
C THR A 713 4.22 -5.00 -11.04
N PRO A 714 5.20 -4.07 -10.97
CA PRO A 714 5.00 -2.81 -10.27
C PRO A 714 3.81 -2.06 -10.84
N VAL A 715 3.06 -1.33 -10.01
CA VAL A 715 2.00 -0.45 -10.53
C VAL A 715 2.57 0.72 -11.33
N GLY A 716 1.76 1.28 -12.22
CA GLY A 716 2.15 2.41 -13.05
C GLY A 716 2.61 3.62 -12.24
N HIS A 717 3.53 4.40 -12.82
CA HIS A 717 4.11 5.60 -12.20
C HIS A 717 3.04 6.58 -11.68
N ASP A 718 1.95 6.76 -12.42
CA ASP A 718 0.86 7.66 -12.02
C ASP A 718 0.22 7.28 -10.67
N ALA A 719 0.09 5.98 -10.38
CA ALA A 719 -0.44 5.49 -9.11
C ALA A 719 0.53 5.76 -7.94
N ILE A 720 1.83 5.62 -8.20
CA ILE A 720 2.89 5.94 -7.23
C ILE A 720 2.90 7.44 -6.97
N GLU A 721 2.90 8.26 -8.03
CA GLU A 721 2.92 9.71 -7.92
C GLU A 721 1.67 10.25 -7.20
N ALA A 722 0.49 9.71 -7.51
CA ALA A 722 -0.76 10.08 -6.82
C ALA A 722 -0.68 9.79 -5.31
N ARG A 723 -0.09 8.66 -4.90
CA ARG A 723 0.18 8.37 -3.49
C ARG A 723 1.22 9.33 -2.91
N GLU A 724 2.30 9.61 -3.63
CA GLU A 724 3.40 10.44 -3.11
C GLU A 724 3.00 11.90 -2.84
N ARG A 725 2.00 12.41 -3.57
CA ARG A 725 1.38 13.73 -3.34
C ARG A 725 0.51 13.80 -2.08
N LEU A 726 0.11 12.67 -1.49
CA LEU A 726 -0.69 12.65 -0.27
C LEU A 726 0.13 13.10 0.94
N ASP A 727 -0.56 13.63 1.95
CA ASP A 727 0.05 13.81 3.26
C ASP A 727 0.31 12.46 3.95
N ARG A 728 0.98 12.48 5.11
CA ARG A 728 1.35 11.25 5.83
C ARG A 728 0.14 10.39 6.20
N LEU A 729 -0.99 11.00 6.56
CA LEU A 729 -2.20 10.26 6.93
C LEU A 729 -2.89 9.67 5.70
N GLY A 730 -2.94 10.40 4.59
CA GLY A 730 -3.44 9.92 3.31
C GLY A 730 -2.62 8.74 2.78
N LYS A 731 -1.29 8.84 2.80
CA LYS A 731 -0.38 7.72 2.47
C LYS A 731 -0.68 6.49 3.32
N TYR A 732 -0.80 6.68 4.64
CA TYR A 732 -1.16 5.59 5.55
C TYR A 732 -2.50 4.94 5.20
N LYS A 733 -3.54 5.73 4.91
CA LYS A 733 -4.86 5.21 4.53
C LYS A 733 -4.81 4.41 3.22
N VAL A 734 -4.08 4.89 2.21
CA VAL A 734 -3.87 4.16 0.95
C VAL A 734 -3.10 2.87 1.21
N ASP A 735 -2.03 2.91 2.01
CA ASP A 735 -1.21 1.74 2.32
C ASP A 735 -1.96 0.69 3.15
N ARG A 736 -2.91 1.12 4.00
CA ARG A 736 -3.83 0.19 4.70
C ARG A 736 -4.76 -0.54 3.73
N VAL A 737 -5.23 0.13 2.67
CA VAL A 737 -6.00 -0.54 1.60
C VAL A 737 -5.12 -1.52 0.83
N ARG A 738 -3.91 -1.09 0.43
CA ARG A 738 -2.94 -1.95 -0.26
C ARG A 738 -2.58 -3.20 0.57
N GLN A 739 -2.42 -3.05 1.88
CA GLN A 739 -2.15 -4.16 2.79
C GLN A 739 -3.33 -5.14 2.90
N ALA A 740 -4.56 -4.62 2.98
CA ALA A 740 -5.74 -5.47 3.19
C ALA A 740 -6.27 -6.12 1.89
N VAL A 741 -6.09 -5.45 0.75
CA VAL A 741 -6.61 -5.85 -0.56
C VAL A 741 -5.46 -6.40 -1.39
N ARG A 742 -5.20 -7.70 -1.27
CA ARG A 742 -4.02 -8.35 -1.86
C ARG A 742 -4.03 -8.32 -3.38
N ILE A 743 -5.19 -8.26 -4.03
CA ILE A 743 -5.24 -8.15 -5.51
C ILE A 743 -4.61 -6.85 -6.04
N ILE A 744 -4.44 -5.83 -5.19
CA ILE A 744 -3.73 -4.60 -5.56
C ILE A 744 -2.21 -4.80 -5.50
N GLU A 745 -1.66 -5.52 -4.53
CA GLU A 745 -0.21 -5.77 -4.42
C GLU A 745 0.07 -7.05 -3.65
N PRO A 746 -0.01 -8.22 -4.30
CA PRO A 746 0.10 -9.48 -3.58
C PRO A 746 1.53 -9.80 -3.17
N ALA A 747 2.52 -9.18 -3.83
CA ALA A 747 3.95 -9.42 -3.62
C ALA A 747 4.58 -8.57 -2.51
N ILE A 748 3.92 -7.49 -2.07
CA ILE A 748 4.52 -6.56 -1.09
C ILE A 748 3.93 -6.81 0.29
N ASP A 749 4.77 -7.23 1.23
CA ASP A 749 4.42 -7.26 2.66
C ASP A 749 4.51 -5.84 3.22
N LEU A 750 3.42 -5.08 3.06
CA LEU A 750 3.33 -3.73 3.57
C LEU A 750 3.10 -3.75 5.08
N ASP A 751 3.89 -2.96 5.80
CA ASP A 751 3.61 -2.54 7.16
C ASP A 751 3.33 -1.02 7.18
N PRO A 752 2.06 -0.61 6.98
CA PRO A 752 1.66 0.79 7.02
C PRO A 752 1.93 1.41 8.38
N PHE A 753 1.90 0.65 9.48
CA PHE A 753 2.18 1.19 10.81
C PHE A 753 3.65 1.51 10.98
N ARG A 754 4.55 0.63 10.56
CA ARG A 754 5.99 0.89 10.58
C ARG A 754 6.35 2.04 9.64
N SER A 755 5.82 2.03 8.41
CA SER A 755 6.01 3.13 7.45
C SER A 755 5.48 4.46 7.99
N PHE A 756 4.35 4.41 8.70
CA PHE A 756 3.81 5.58 9.36
C PHE A 756 4.64 6.01 10.57
N ARG A 757 5.32 5.11 11.31
CA ARG A 757 6.14 5.45 12.50
C ARG A 757 7.55 5.92 12.14
N ASN A 758 8.19 5.29 11.18
CA ASN A 758 9.59 5.53 10.83
C ASN A 758 9.71 6.70 9.86
N THR A 759 10.50 7.69 10.24
CA THR A 759 10.90 8.82 9.38
C THR A 759 12.39 8.72 8.98
N GLY A 760 13.07 7.62 9.33
CA GLY A 760 14.48 7.41 9.05
C GLY A 760 14.70 6.57 7.79
N ASP A 761 15.82 6.82 7.11
CA ASP A 761 16.29 6.06 5.96
C ASP A 761 16.31 4.56 6.28
N ASP A 762 15.49 3.81 5.54
CA ASP A 762 15.46 2.37 5.64
C ASP A 762 16.74 1.83 4.98
N ALA A 763 17.61 1.18 5.77
CA ALA A 763 18.88 0.64 5.28
C ALA A 763 18.69 -0.31 4.09
N GLY A 764 17.53 -1.00 4.01
CA GLY A 764 17.17 -1.81 2.85
C GLY A 764 16.95 -0.98 1.57
N VAL A 765 16.28 0.17 1.69
CA VAL A 765 16.08 1.10 0.56
C VAL A 765 17.40 1.71 0.11
N ALA A 766 18.29 2.03 1.04
CA ALA A 766 19.63 2.53 0.72
C ALA A 766 20.45 1.49 -0.05
N LEU A 767 20.42 0.21 0.38
CA LEU A 767 21.10 -0.89 -0.31
C LEU A 767 20.53 -1.11 -1.72
N LEU A 768 19.20 -1.17 -1.86
CA LEU A 768 18.54 -1.31 -3.16
C LEU A 768 18.93 -0.16 -4.10
N ARG A 769 18.86 1.09 -3.61
CA ARG A 769 19.29 2.26 -4.38
C ARG A 769 20.76 2.16 -4.81
N ALA A 770 21.65 1.71 -3.93
CA ALA A 770 23.06 1.52 -4.26
C ALA A 770 23.23 0.48 -5.39
N VAL A 771 22.53 -0.65 -5.33
CA VAL A 771 22.54 -1.68 -6.38
C VAL A 771 21.97 -1.15 -7.70
N PHE A 772 20.87 -0.41 -7.67
CA PHE A 772 20.25 0.18 -8.88
C PHE A 772 21.12 1.26 -9.53
N THR A 773 21.87 2.03 -8.74
CA THR A 773 22.74 3.11 -9.25
C THR A 773 24.12 2.61 -9.69
N ALA A 774 24.46 1.36 -9.42
CA ALA A 774 25.73 0.76 -9.80
C ALA A 774 25.82 0.58 -11.34
N LYS A 775 26.90 1.09 -11.93
CA LYS A 775 27.08 1.12 -13.40
C LYS A 775 27.51 -0.21 -14.02
N SER A 776 27.83 -1.22 -13.22
CA SER A 776 28.31 -2.52 -13.72
C SER A 776 27.96 -3.66 -12.76
N ALA A 777 27.91 -4.89 -13.28
CA ALA A 777 27.68 -6.07 -12.45
C ALA A 777 28.81 -6.33 -11.44
N ALA A 778 30.05 -5.90 -11.74
CA ALA A 778 31.15 -5.97 -10.77
C ALA A 778 30.94 -5.00 -9.60
N ALA A 779 30.42 -3.79 -9.88
CA ALA A 779 30.07 -2.84 -8.82
C ALA A 779 28.88 -3.34 -7.99
N GLN A 780 27.85 -3.92 -8.63
CA GLN A 780 26.74 -4.57 -7.93
C GLN A 780 27.23 -5.71 -7.04
N ALA A 781 28.09 -6.59 -7.57
CA ALA A 781 28.72 -7.66 -6.81
C ALA A 781 29.45 -7.13 -5.57
N SER A 782 30.28 -6.10 -5.71
CA SER A 782 31.00 -5.49 -4.58
C SER A 782 30.06 -4.90 -3.52
N ILE A 783 28.98 -4.23 -3.93
CA ILE A 783 27.96 -3.68 -3.01
C ILE A 783 27.26 -4.81 -2.24
N VAL A 784 26.87 -5.86 -2.96
CA VAL A 784 26.22 -7.05 -2.40
C VAL A 784 27.17 -7.79 -1.45
N ASP A 785 28.44 -7.94 -1.79
CA ASP A 785 29.45 -8.58 -0.93
C ASP A 785 29.65 -7.79 0.37
N GLY A 786 29.72 -6.46 0.29
CA GLY A 786 29.76 -5.62 1.48
C GLY A 786 28.49 -5.75 2.34
N ALA A 787 27.32 -5.92 1.73
CA ALA A 787 26.07 -6.20 2.45
C ALA A 787 26.06 -7.60 3.07
N TRP A 788 26.62 -8.58 2.38
CA TRP A 788 26.80 -9.95 2.84
C TRP A 788 27.68 -10.00 4.08
N GLU A 789 28.84 -9.33 4.06
CA GLU A 789 29.74 -9.22 5.20
C GLU A 789 29.06 -8.54 6.39
N ARG A 790 28.31 -7.45 6.17
CA ARG A 790 27.55 -6.80 7.25
C ARG A 790 26.51 -7.73 7.85
N ALA A 791 25.79 -8.49 7.02
CA ALA A 791 24.84 -9.48 7.50
C ALA A 791 25.53 -10.57 8.34
N HIS A 792 26.73 -11.01 7.95
CA HIS A 792 27.50 -12.01 8.69
C HIS A 792 27.90 -11.54 10.10
N HIS A 793 28.12 -10.23 10.28
CA HIS A 793 28.47 -9.63 11.57
C HIS A 793 27.26 -9.12 12.37
N ALA A 794 26.07 -9.10 11.77
CA ALA A 794 24.86 -8.65 12.43
C ALA A 794 24.31 -9.72 13.39
N SER A 795 23.54 -9.30 14.40
CA SER A 795 22.90 -10.20 15.37
C SER A 795 21.46 -9.76 15.66
N GLY A 796 20.64 -10.69 16.15
CA GLY A 796 19.23 -10.43 16.49
C GLY A 796 18.42 -9.88 15.32
N ASP A 797 17.61 -8.86 15.58
CA ASP A 797 16.73 -8.23 14.58
C ASP A 797 17.51 -7.58 13.42
N ASP A 798 18.73 -7.13 13.67
CA ASP A 798 19.56 -6.49 12.63
C ASP A 798 20.13 -7.51 11.66
N PHE A 799 20.34 -8.76 12.09
CA PHE A 799 20.67 -9.87 11.21
C PHE A 799 19.52 -10.13 10.23
N GLU A 800 18.29 -10.31 10.74
CA GLU A 800 17.11 -10.57 9.90
C GLU A 800 16.90 -9.44 8.89
N LYS A 801 16.95 -8.18 9.32
CA LYS A 801 16.82 -7.02 8.42
C LYS A 801 17.92 -6.98 7.36
N SER A 802 19.17 -7.26 7.74
CA SER A 802 20.30 -7.22 6.82
C SER A 802 20.19 -8.32 5.76
N VAL A 803 19.83 -9.55 6.16
CA VAL A 803 19.66 -10.64 5.18
C VAL A 803 18.42 -10.43 4.31
N MET A 804 17.30 -9.95 4.86
CA MET A 804 16.12 -9.61 4.03
C MET A 804 16.45 -8.52 3.00
N SER A 805 17.20 -7.49 3.42
CA SER A 805 17.67 -6.43 2.51
C SER A 805 18.60 -6.99 1.43
N LEU A 806 19.49 -7.92 1.81
CA LEU A 806 20.40 -8.61 0.92
C LEU A 806 19.66 -9.48 -0.10
N VAL A 807 18.66 -10.27 0.32
CA VAL A 807 17.81 -11.06 -0.58
C VAL A 807 17.07 -10.16 -1.56
N GLY A 808 16.50 -9.04 -1.09
CA GLY A 808 15.89 -8.03 -1.97
C GLY A 808 16.89 -7.44 -2.98
N ALA A 809 18.12 -7.15 -2.54
CA ALA A 809 19.19 -6.64 -3.39
C ALA A 809 19.65 -7.65 -4.44
N LEU A 810 19.77 -8.92 -4.08
CA LEU A 810 20.03 -10.04 -5.00
C LEU A 810 18.91 -10.16 -6.06
N GLY A 811 17.66 -9.87 -5.66
CA GLY A 811 16.51 -9.72 -6.56
C GLY A 811 16.71 -8.74 -7.71
N CYS A 812 17.54 -7.71 -7.49
CA CYS A 812 17.82 -6.64 -8.45
C CYS A 812 19.12 -6.86 -9.22
N CYS A 813 19.86 -7.95 -8.95
CA CYS A 813 21.16 -8.23 -9.55
C CYS A 813 21.05 -9.24 -10.71
N PRO A 814 21.95 -9.18 -11.71
CA PRO A 814 22.01 -10.18 -12.79
C PRO A 814 22.34 -11.60 -12.27
N PRO A 815 21.97 -12.67 -13.03
CA PRO A 815 22.16 -14.06 -12.61
C PRO A 815 23.61 -14.39 -12.19
N ARG A 816 24.61 -13.88 -12.92
CA ARG A 816 26.05 -14.07 -12.60
C ARG A 816 26.48 -13.51 -11.24
N VAL A 817 25.77 -12.51 -10.72
CA VAL A 817 26.01 -11.96 -9.37
C VAL A 817 25.19 -12.77 -8.36
N THR A 818 23.94 -13.08 -8.69
CA THR A 818 23.00 -13.67 -7.73
C THR A 818 23.24 -15.16 -7.48
N GLY A 819 23.45 -15.96 -8.54
CA GLY A 819 23.57 -17.42 -8.45
C GLY A 819 24.62 -17.92 -7.45
N PRO A 820 25.90 -17.50 -7.55
CA PRO A 820 26.94 -17.93 -6.61
C PRO A 820 26.63 -17.57 -5.14
N ARG A 821 25.93 -16.45 -4.92
CA ARG A 821 25.59 -15.96 -3.58
C ARG A 821 24.38 -16.70 -3.01
N LEU A 822 23.40 -17.07 -3.84
CA LEU A 822 22.29 -17.92 -3.40
C LEU A 822 22.78 -19.30 -2.92
N ALA A 823 23.76 -19.89 -3.59
CA ALA A 823 24.39 -21.13 -3.15
C ALA A 823 25.03 -21.00 -1.74
N GLY A 824 25.63 -19.85 -1.43
CA GLY A 824 26.22 -19.54 -0.11
C GLY A 824 25.21 -19.17 0.98
N LEU A 825 23.93 -18.97 0.65
CA LEU A 825 22.94 -18.48 1.62
C LEU A 825 22.72 -19.45 2.78
N GLY A 826 22.81 -20.77 2.51
CA GLY A 826 22.69 -21.81 3.53
C GLY A 826 23.69 -21.65 4.67
N GLU A 827 24.94 -21.29 4.35
CA GLU A 827 25.98 -21.03 5.35
C GLU A 827 25.69 -19.75 6.14
N LEU A 828 25.25 -18.68 5.46
CA LEU A 828 24.93 -17.40 6.10
C LEU A 828 23.80 -17.55 7.13
N VAL A 829 22.76 -18.32 6.81
CA VAL A 829 21.61 -18.51 7.71
C VAL A 829 21.77 -19.66 8.69
N ALA A 830 22.84 -20.46 8.59
CA ALA A 830 23.06 -21.62 9.46
C ALA A 830 23.14 -21.25 10.96
N SER A 831 23.65 -20.05 11.26
CA SER A 831 23.79 -19.50 12.62
C SER A 831 22.54 -18.78 13.12
N ALA A 832 21.55 -18.53 12.26
CA ALA A 832 20.34 -17.81 12.62
C ALA A 832 19.35 -18.68 13.42
N PRO A 833 18.49 -18.08 14.26
CA PRO A 833 17.38 -18.80 14.88
C PRO A 833 16.54 -19.56 13.84
N PRO A 834 16.05 -20.79 14.12
CA PRO A 834 15.40 -21.63 13.11
C PRO A 834 14.24 -20.97 12.36
N ASN A 835 13.43 -20.17 13.06
CA ASN A 835 12.32 -19.41 12.47
C ASN A 835 12.82 -18.30 11.53
N VAL A 836 13.85 -17.56 11.93
CA VAL A 836 14.48 -16.52 11.11
C VAL A 836 15.14 -17.14 9.88
N ALA A 837 15.94 -18.19 10.06
CA ALA A 837 16.57 -18.93 8.97
C ALA A 837 15.53 -19.40 7.93
N LEU A 838 14.42 -19.98 8.39
CA LEU A 838 13.36 -20.42 7.48
C LEU A 838 12.71 -19.26 6.74
N ARG A 839 12.37 -18.13 7.40
CA ARG A 839 11.82 -16.95 6.69
C ARG A 839 12.73 -16.47 5.57
N LEU A 840 14.04 -16.43 5.83
CA LEU A 840 15.04 -16.00 4.87
C LEU A 840 15.14 -16.99 3.69
N LEU A 841 15.16 -18.29 3.98
CA LEU A 841 15.20 -19.33 2.94
C LEU A 841 13.93 -19.33 2.07
N LEU A 842 12.75 -19.15 2.67
CA LEU A 842 11.48 -19.03 1.94
C LEU A 842 11.45 -17.78 1.04
N GLY A 843 12.09 -16.69 1.44
CA GLY A 843 12.26 -15.51 0.59
C GLY A 843 13.27 -15.71 -0.55
N ALA A 844 14.28 -16.55 -0.35
CA ALA A 844 15.34 -16.80 -1.33
C ALA A 844 15.02 -17.91 -2.33
N LEU A 845 14.17 -18.87 -1.97
CA LEU A 845 13.85 -20.00 -2.85
C LEU A 845 13.18 -19.56 -4.18
N PRO A 846 12.15 -18.67 -4.18
CA PRO A 846 11.61 -18.15 -5.44
C PRO A 846 12.65 -17.39 -6.27
N LEU A 847 13.66 -16.81 -5.60
CA LEU A 847 14.73 -16.10 -6.28
C LEU A 847 15.71 -17.06 -6.96
N ALA A 848 16.07 -18.16 -6.30
CA ALA A 848 16.92 -19.21 -6.88
C ALA A 848 16.27 -19.85 -8.10
N GLU A 849 14.97 -20.11 -8.00
CA GLU A 849 14.20 -20.67 -9.09
C GLU A 849 14.11 -19.71 -10.29
N ARG A 850 13.87 -18.41 -10.03
CA ARG A 850 13.82 -17.37 -11.08
C ARG A 850 15.10 -17.30 -11.92
N PHE A 851 16.26 -17.60 -11.33
CA PHE A 851 17.55 -17.61 -12.01
C PHE A 851 17.96 -18.97 -12.57
N GLU A 852 17.08 -19.98 -12.51
CA GLU A 852 17.31 -21.34 -13.03
C GLU A 852 18.61 -22.00 -12.52
N THR A 853 19.06 -21.60 -11.33
CA THR A 853 20.17 -22.28 -10.66
C THR A 853 19.62 -23.54 -10.00
N SER A 854 19.49 -24.64 -10.75
CA SER A 854 18.92 -25.90 -10.25
C SER A 854 19.61 -26.33 -8.95
N GLU A 855 20.94 -26.35 -8.94
CA GLU A 855 21.74 -26.70 -7.76
C GLU A 855 21.40 -25.83 -6.52
N ALA A 856 21.30 -24.51 -6.68
CA ALA A 856 20.95 -23.63 -5.56
C ALA A 856 19.47 -23.76 -5.15
N THR A 857 18.57 -23.99 -6.11
CA THR A 857 17.14 -24.19 -5.87
C THR A 857 16.92 -25.47 -5.06
N ASP A 858 17.54 -26.56 -5.47
CA ASP A 858 17.42 -27.86 -4.80
C ASP A 858 18.10 -27.82 -3.43
N ALA A 859 19.27 -27.17 -3.31
CA ALA A 859 19.94 -26.97 -2.02
C ALA A 859 19.09 -26.15 -1.04
N ILE A 860 18.51 -25.03 -1.49
CA ILE A 860 17.64 -24.20 -0.65
C ILE A 860 16.35 -24.94 -0.30
N ALA A 861 15.73 -25.66 -1.24
CA ALA A 861 14.52 -26.46 -0.99
C ALA A 861 14.78 -27.56 0.04
N ALA A 862 15.91 -28.27 -0.05
CA ALA A 862 16.33 -29.27 0.94
C ALA A 862 16.56 -28.65 2.32
N LEU A 863 17.18 -27.46 2.38
CA LEU A 863 17.35 -26.72 3.63
C LEU A 863 16.01 -26.29 4.22
N VAL A 864 15.07 -25.80 3.41
CA VAL A 864 13.70 -25.46 3.84
C VAL A 864 13.03 -26.68 4.45
N ALA A 865 13.02 -27.81 3.74
CA ALA A 865 12.40 -29.05 4.21
C ALA A 865 13.00 -29.52 5.56
N SER A 866 14.33 -29.50 5.67
CA SER A 866 15.05 -29.85 6.90
C SER A 866 14.70 -28.92 8.07
N ARG A 867 14.64 -27.60 7.85
CA ARG A 867 14.33 -26.62 8.90
C ARG A 867 12.88 -26.69 9.35
N VAL A 868 11.94 -26.87 8.43
CA VAL A 868 10.51 -27.07 8.72
C VAL A 868 10.30 -28.28 9.64
N ALA A 869 11.01 -29.39 9.39
CA ALA A 869 10.96 -30.58 10.24
C ALA A 869 11.35 -30.29 11.72
N GLY A 870 12.25 -29.32 11.95
CA GLY A 870 12.71 -28.95 13.29
C GLY A 870 11.87 -27.91 14.05
N LEU A 871 10.85 -27.30 13.43
CA LEU A 871 10.08 -26.22 14.08
C LEU A 871 9.16 -26.72 15.20
N GLY A 872 8.96 -25.91 16.24
CA GLY A 872 7.86 -26.12 17.20
C GLY A 872 6.49 -25.78 16.60
N HIS A 873 5.41 -26.22 17.26
CA HIS A 873 4.04 -26.02 16.80
C HIS A 873 3.69 -24.54 16.54
N GLU A 874 4.01 -23.65 17.48
CA GLU A 874 3.71 -22.21 17.36
C GLU A 874 4.45 -21.56 16.17
N ALA A 875 5.74 -21.83 16.03
CA ALA A 875 6.55 -21.32 14.92
C ALA A 875 6.09 -21.90 13.56
N LEU A 876 5.64 -23.16 13.54
CA LEU A 876 5.11 -23.78 12.34
C LEU A 876 3.78 -23.11 11.94
N ALA A 877 2.87 -22.88 12.89
CA ALA A 877 1.62 -22.19 12.62
C ALA A 877 1.84 -20.75 12.10
N GLU A 878 2.84 -20.04 12.62
CA GLU A 878 3.24 -18.71 12.14
C GLU A 878 3.77 -18.74 10.70
N LEU A 879 4.61 -19.72 10.36
CA LEU A 879 5.35 -19.76 9.08
C LEU A 879 4.64 -20.55 7.97
N ALA A 880 3.62 -21.34 8.30
CA ALA A 880 2.87 -22.15 7.34
C ALA A 880 2.28 -21.34 6.16
N PRO A 881 1.67 -20.14 6.34
CA PRO A 881 1.19 -19.35 5.21
C PRO A 881 2.31 -18.93 4.24
N ARG A 882 3.52 -18.67 4.75
CA ARG A 882 4.69 -18.33 3.91
C ARG A 882 5.24 -19.56 3.20
N LEU A 883 5.27 -20.72 3.87
CA LEU A 883 5.65 -22.00 3.26
C LEU A 883 4.69 -22.36 2.12
N ALA A 884 3.37 -22.24 2.36
CA ALA A 884 2.34 -22.44 1.35
C ALA A 884 2.50 -21.47 0.17
N ALA A 885 2.66 -20.17 0.43
CA ALA A 885 2.89 -19.18 -0.62
C ALA A 885 4.15 -19.47 -1.45
N THR A 886 5.21 -19.95 -0.81
CA THR A 886 6.43 -20.38 -1.51
C THR A 886 6.15 -21.60 -2.38
N ALA A 887 5.48 -22.62 -1.86
CA ALA A 887 5.10 -23.82 -2.61
C ALA A 887 4.26 -23.50 -3.86
N LEU A 888 3.33 -22.54 -3.75
CA LEU A 888 2.49 -22.06 -4.86
C LEU A 888 3.28 -21.27 -5.92
N ALA A 889 4.47 -20.78 -5.58
CA ALA A 889 5.33 -20.04 -6.51
C ALA A 889 6.30 -20.95 -7.28
N LEU A 890 6.49 -22.20 -6.84
CA LEU A 890 7.44 -23.14 -7.41
C LEU A 890 6.97 -23.76 -8.73
N ARG A 891 7.93 -23.95 -9.63
CA ARG A 891 7.81 -24.56 -10.96
C ARG A 891 8.89 -25.62 -11.20
N HIS A 892 10.02 -25.58 -10.48
CA HIS A 892 11.04 -26.62 -10.55
C HIS A 892 10.52 -27.92 -9.91
N GLN A 893 10.39 -28.99 -10.70
CA GLN A 893 9.71 -30.22 -10.28
C GLN A 893 10.34 -30.87 -9.03
N GLU A 894 11.67 -30.89 -8.93
CA GLU A 894 12.36 -31.47 -7.76
C GLU A 894 12.14 -30.62 -6.50
N ALA A 895 12.19 -29.30 -6.63
CA ALA A 895 11.90 -28.39 -5.52
C ALA A 895 10.42 -28.45 -5.08
N MET A 896 9.49 -28.55 -6.05
CA MET A 896 8.07 -28.76 -5.77
C MET A 896 7.83 -30.05 -4.98
N HIS A 897 8.53 -31.13 -5.35
CA HIS A 897 8.43 -32.41 -4.64
C HIS A 897 8.96 -32.28 -3.20
N ALA A 898 10.18 -31.77 -3.02
CA ALA A 898 10.79 -31.60 -1.70
C ALA A 898 9.97 -30.69 -0.77
N ILE A 899 9.46 -29.58 -1.29
CA ILE A 899 8.60 -28.66 -0.52
C ILE A 899 7.22 -29.27 -0.29
N GLY A 900 6.66 -30.01 -1.25
CA GLY A 900 5.41 -30.74 -1.10
C GLY A 900 5.45 -31.75 0.05
N GLU A 901 6.53 -32.52 0.16
CA GLU A 901 6.74 -33.44 1.30
C GLU A 901 6.82 -32.67 2.63
N ALA A 902 7.55 -31.54 2.66
CA ALA A 902 7.65 -30.70 3.85
C ALA A 902 6.30 -30.11 4.27
N VAL A 903 5.47 -29.69 3.30
CA VAL A 903 4.10 -29.20 3.52
C VAL A 903 3.21 -30.32 4.08
N ALA A 904 3.25 -31.52 3.50
CA ALA A 904 2.45 -32.66 3.97
C ALA A 904 2.82 -33.09 5.40
N ALA A 905 4.13 -33.15 5.69
CA ALA A 905 4.63 -33.43 7.03
C ALA A 905 4.22 -32.34 8.04
N SER A 906 4.22 -31.07 7.61
CA SER A 906 3.80 -29.93 8.44
C SER A 906 2.30 -29.98 8.79
N LEU A 907 1.45 -30.27 7.81
CA LEU A 907 0.01 -30.38 7.99
C LEU A 907 -0.33 -31.41 9.07
N SER A 908 0.36 -32.57 9.06
CA SER A 908 0.16 -33.65 10.04
C SER A 908 0.58 -33.29 11.48
N ARG A 909 1.36 -32.23 11.67
CA ARG A 909 1.89 -31.79 12.98
C ARG A 909 1.11 -30.63 13.59
N LEU A 910 0.26 -29.97 12.82
CA LEU A 910 -0.54 -28.84 13.28
C LEU A 910 -1.81 -29.32 13.99
N ALA A 911 -1.73 -29.48 15.31
CA ALA A 911 -2.88 -29.76 16.16
C ALA A 911 -3.57 -28.48 16.66
N GLY A 912 -4.71 -28.61 17.35
CA GLY A 912 -5.38 -27.49 18.03
C GLY A 912 -6.39 -26.72 17.18
N ASP A 913 -7.31 -26.06 17.87
CA ASP A 913 -8.45 -25.35 17.26
C ASP A 913 -8.28 -23.82 17.33
N ASP A 914 -7.07 -23.33 17.59
CA ASP A 914 -6.83 -21.88 17.60
C ASP A 914 -6.84 -21.33 16.15
N PRO A 915 -7.17 -20.03 15.97
CA PRO A 915 -7.34 -19.47 14.64
C PRO A 915 -6.07 -19.50 13.77
N ARG A 916 -4.89 -19.37 14.38
CA ARG A 916 -3.62 -19.39 13.63
C ARG A 916 -3.34 -20.77 13.09
N SER A 917 -3.49 -21.81 13.91
CA SER A 917 -3.35 -23.20 13.48
C SER A 917 -4.38 -23.58 12.42
N SER A 918 -5.61 -23.07 12.53
CA SER A 918 -6.66 -23.26 11.51
C SER A 918 -6.25 -22.68 10.15
N VAL A 919 -5.84 -21.42 10.12
CA VAL A 919 -5.35 -20.75 8.89
C VAL A 919 -4.15 -21.49 8.31
N ALA A 920 -3.20 -21.89 9.17
CA ALA A 920 -2.02 -22.65 8.75
C ALA A 920 -2.39 -23.96 8.05
N ARG A 921 -3.32 -24.76 8.61
CA ARG A 921 -3.78 -26.00 7.97
C ARG A 921 -4.43 -25.75 6.62
N LEU A 922 -5.31 -24.75 6.52
CA LEU A 922 -5.98 -24.40 5.27
C LEU A 922 -5.00 -23.98 4.16
N GLU A 923 -4.01 -23.14 4.48
CA GLU A 923 -3.01 -22.70 3.49
C GLU A 923 -2.10 -23.87 3.06
N LEU A 924 -1.71 -24.77 3.98
CA LEU A 924 -0.95 -25.97 3.61
C LEU A 924 -1.77 -26.94 2.77
N THR A 925 -3.05 -27.16 3.09
CA THR A 925 -3.97 -27.96 2.28
C THR A 925 -4.15 -27.36 0.88
N ARG A 926 -4.31 -26.03 0.79
CA ARG A 926 -4.32 -25.31 -0.50
C ARG A 926 -3.05 -25.59 -1.31
N ALA A 927 -1.87 -25.51 -0.68
CA ALA A 927 -0.61 -25.79 -1.35
C ALA A 927 -0.51 -27.24 -1.83
N LEU A 928 -0.92 -28.23 -1.03
CA LEU A 928 -0.92 -29.64 -1.46
C LEU A 928 -1.86 -29.89 -2.64
N ALA A 929 -3.08 -29.35 -2.59
CA ALA A 929 -4.05 -29.45 -3.67
C ALA A 929 -3.50 -28.85 -4.97
N HIS A 930 -2.85 -27.69 -4.88
CA HIS A 930 -2.20 -27.04 -6.01
C HIS A 930 -1.03 -27.84 -6.59
N LEU A 931 -0.21 -28.46 -5.74
CA LEU A 931 0.88 -29.34 -6.16
C LEU A 931 0.40 -30.70 -6.70
N GLY A 932 -0.91 -30.97 -6.69
CA GLY A 932 -1.48 -32.25 -7.12
C GLY A 932 -1.15 -33.41 -6.18
N ILE A 933 -0.75 -33.12 -4.93
CA ILE A 933 -0.45 -34.15 -3.94
C ILE A 933 -1.76 -34.63 -3.32
N GLU A 934 -2.02 -35.93 -3.44
CA GLU A 934 -3.23 -36.56 -2.89
C GLU A 934 -3.28 -36.40 -1.36
N GLY A 935 -4.47 -36.11 -0.84
CA GLY A 935 -4.71 -35.92 0.58
C GLY A 935 -6.20 -35.77 0.89
N ASP A 936 -6.56 -35.85 2.15
CA ASP A 936 -7.95 -35.69 2.62
C ASP A 936 -8.35 -34.20 2.71
N HIS A 937 -8.18 -33.48 1.60
CA HIS A 937 -8.32 -32.02 1.53
C HIS A 937 -9.74 -31.56 1.89
N GLU A 938 -10.76 -32.32 1.47
CA GLU A 938 -12.17 -32.03 1.75
C GLU A 938 -12.52 -32.15 3.24
N SER A 939 -11.95 -33.14 3.94
CA SER A 939 -12.14 -33.32 5.37
C SER A 939 -11.50 -32.20 6.17
N VAL A 940 -10.25 -31.82 5.84
CA VAL A 940 -9.59 -30.67 6.47
C VAL A 940 -10.44 -29.41 6.29
N PHE A 941 -10.86 -29.11 5.06
CA PHE A 941 -11.73 -27.96 4.81
C PHE A 941 -13.01 -27.99 5.66
N THR A 942 -13.68 -29.15 5.73
CA THR A 942 -14.93 -29.31 6.47
C THR A 942 -14.75 -29.07 7.97
N VAL A 943 -13.69 -29.62 8.56
CA VAL A 943 -13.35 -29.43 9.98
C VAL A 943 -13.05 -27.96 10.27
N GLU A 944 -12.22 -27.32 9.45
CA GLU A 944 -11.84 -25.92 9.66
C GLU A 944 -13.01 -24.96 9.45
N ARG A 945 -13.88 -25.23 8.47
CA ARG A 945 -15.11 -24.45 8.26
C ARG A 945 -16.01 -24.47 9.49
N ALA A 946 -16.10 -25.60 10.21
CA ALA A 946 -16.92 -25.70 11.43
C ALA A 946 -16.41 -24.77 12.54
N LEU A 947 -15.12 -24.43 12.56
CA LEU A 947 -14.54 -23.51 13.54
C LEU A 947 -15.02 -22.06 13.37
N LEU A 948 -15.51 -21.65 12.20
CA LEU A 948 -16.14 -20.32 12.01
C LEU A 948 -17.37 -20.10 12.90
N GLY A 949 -18.00 -21.18 13.39
CA GLY A 949 -19.10 -21.12 14.35
C GLY A 949 -18.69 -20.72 15.76
N ARG A 950 -17.38 -20.69 16.08
CA ARG A 950 -16.85 -20.31 17.38
C ARG A 950 -16.73 -18.78 17.52
N PRO A 951 -16.67 -18.24 18.75
CA PRO A 951 -16.34 -16.84 18.97
C PRO A 951 -14.91 -16.57 18.50
N LEU A 952 -14.77 -15.69 17.50
CA LEU A 952 -13.51 -15.28 16.90
C LEU A 952 -13.43 -13.76 16.92
N THR A 953 -12.22 -13.22 17.02
CA THR A 953 -12.03 -11.79 16.74
C THR A 953 -12.37 -11.51 15.27
N PRO A 954 -12.79 -10.28 14.91
CA PRO A 954 -13.03 -9.95 13.50
C PRO A 954 -11.83 -10.21 12.59
N VAL A 955 -10.62 -9.96 13.08
CA VAL A 955 -9.37 -10.18 12.32
C VAL A 955 -9.11 -11.67 12.07
N ASP A 956 -9.26 -12.50 13.11
CA ASP A 956 -9.12 -13.96 12.99
C ASP A 956 -10.16 -14.55 12.06
N ARG A 957 -11.42 -14.09 12.17
CA ARG A 957 -12.52 -14.51 11.30
C ARG A 957 -12.23 -14.19 9.83
N HIS A 958 -11.80 -12.97 9.50
CA HIS A 958 -11.46 -12.62 8.12
C HIS A 958 -10.29 -13.44 7.59
N SER A 959 -9.24 -13.62 8.39
CA SER A 959 -8.08 -14.44 8.02
C SER A 959 -8.49 -15.89 7.71
N GLN A 960 -9.36 -16.45 8.53
CA GLN A 960 -9.89 -17.81 8.33
C GLN A 960 -10.80 -17.90 7.10
N ILE A 961 -11.69 -16.92 6.86
CA ILE A 961 -12.54 -16.92 5.66
C ILE A 961 -11.69 -16.83 4.39
N ARG A 962 -10.63 -16.01 4.39
CA ARG A 962 -9.69 -15.93 3.27
C ARG A 962 -9.02 -17.27 2.98
N ALA A 963 -8.48 -17.91 4.01
CA ALA A 963 -7.83 -19.21 3.87
C ALA A 963 -8.82 -20.30 3.41
N LEU A 964 -10.07 -20.28 3.92
CA LEU A 964 -11.13 -21.18 3.46
C LEU A 964 -11.48 -20.95 1.99
N ALA A 965 -11.72 -19.70 1.57
CA ALA A 965 -12.07 -19.40 0.19
C ALA A 965 -10.97 -19.86 -0.78
N ALA A 966 -9.70 -19.56 -0.46
CA ALA A 966 -8.56 -19.97 -1.25
C ALA A 966 -8.38 -21.50 -1.29
N CYS A 967 -8.55 -22.17 -0.15
CA CYS A 967 -8.52 -23.63 -0.07
C CYS A 967 -9.64 -24.26 -0.91
N ALA A 968 -10.87 -23.77 -0.82
CA ALA A 968 -12.02 -24.26 -1.58
C ALA A 968 -11.79 -24.16 -3.09
N ALA A 969 -11.23 -23.04 -3.56
CA ALA A 969 -10.90 -22.87 -4.97
C ALA A 969 -9.79 -23.83 -5.43
N ALA A 970 -8.74 -24.04 -4.62
CA ALA A 970 -7.65 -24.96 -4.94
C ALA A 970 -8.11 -26.43 -5.05
N ILE A 971 -9.08 -26.85 -4.25
CA ILE A 971 -9.69 -28.19 -4.33
C ILE A 971 -10.85 -28.27 -5.33
N SER A 972 -11.04 -27.24 -6.18
CA SER A 972 -12.10 -27.16 -7.19
C SER A 972 -13.54 -27.26 -6.63
N ARG A 973 -13.76 -26.79 -5.39
CA ARG A 973 -15.07 -26.70 -4.73
C ARG A 973 -15.59 -25.27 -4.72
N LEU A 974 -15.89 -24.73 -5.90
CA LEU A 974 -16.35 -23.34 -6.06
C LEU A 974 -17.71 -23.10 -5.36
N ASP A 975 -18.53 -24.15 -5.24
CA ASP A 975 -19.77 -24.16 -4.45
C ASP A 975 -19.51 -23.85 -2.96
N TRP A 976 -18.39 -24.35 -2.42
CA TRP A 976 -18.00 -24.09 -1.03
C TRP A 976 -17.47 -22.67 -0.84
N ALA A 977 -16.68 -22.16 -1.79
CA ALA A 977 -16.26 -20.76 -1.78
C ALA A 977 -17.48 -19.82 -1.82
N PHE A 978 -18.48 -20.11 -2.65
CA PHE A 978 -19.73 -19.37 -2.70
C PHE A 978 -20.50 -19.43 -1.36
N ALA A 979 -20.56 -20.59 -0.69
CA ALA A 979 -21.26 -20.71 0.59
C ALA A 979 -20.68 -19.82 1.71
N LEU A 980 -19.38 -19.49 1.66
CA LEU A 980 -18.73 -18.59 2.60
C LEU A 980 -19.18 -17.13 2.47
N THR A 981 -19.79 -16.74 1.35
CA THR A 981 -20.32 -15.39 1.15
C THR A 981 -21.40 -15.02 2.17
N THR A 982 -22.01 -16.00 2.84
CA THR A 982 -22.95 -15.77 3.96
C THR A 982 -22.32 -15.01 5.14
N GLU A 983 -20.99 -15.03 5.29
CA GLU A 983 -20.30 -14.22 6.29
C GLU A 983 -20.27 -12.71 5.93
N TRP A 984 -20.62 -12.34 4.70
CA TRP A 984 -20.75 -10.95 4.24
C TRP A 984 -21.65 -10.13 5.15
N ALA A 985 -22.79 -10.69 5.57
CA ALA A 985 -23.75 -9.99 6.42
C ALA A 985 -23.16 -9.53 7.77
N ARG A 986 -22.08 -10.18 8.22
CA ARG A 986 -21.39 -9.93 9.48
C ARG A 986 -20.14 -9.06 9.34
N ALA A 987 -19.63 -8.84 8.14
CA ALA A 987 -18.49 -7.96 7.97
C ALA A 987 -18.87 -6.56 8.46
N THR A 988 -18.04 -5.95 9.30
CA THR A 988 -18.15 -4.56 9.78
C THR A 988 -16.74 -4.05 9.98
N ASP A 989 -16.53 -2.74 9.86
CA ASP A 989 -15.18 -2.19 9.92
C ASP A 989 -14.59 -2.37 11.32
N SER A 990 -13.70 -3.35 11.43
CA SER A 990 -12.94 -3.63 12.65
C SER A 990 -11.62 -2.88 12.70
N TYR A 991 -11.22 -2.25 11.60
CA TYR A 991 -9.91 -1.62 11.47
C TYR A 991 -9.88 -0.17 11.94
N ASN A 992 -11.05 0.49 12.10
CA ASN A 992 -11.28 1.88 12.57
C ASN A 992 -10.36 2.99 11.99
N THR A 993 -9.54 2.65 11.00
CA THR A 993 -8.41 3.45 10.51
C THR A 993 -8.69 4.07 9.16
N ASN A 994 -9.76 3.67 8.48
CA ASN A 994 -10.15 4.22 7.18
C ASN A 994 -11.57 4.80 7.22
N SER A 995 -11.67 6.09 6.91
CA SER A 995 -12.93 6.84 6.85
C SER A 995 -13.60 6.80 5.47
N HIS A 996 -12.94 6.25 4.44
CA HIS A 996 -13.36 6.35 3.03
C HIS A 996 -14.07 5.11 2.50
N LEU A 997 -13.90 3.97 3.17
CA LEU A 997 -14.50 2.68 2.83
C LEU A 997 -14.45 1.76 4.06
N CYS A 998 -15.34 0.77 4.12
CA CYS A 998 -15.23 -0.30 5.11
C CYS A 998 -14.13 -1.27 4.69
N LEU A 999 -12.97 -1.20 5.34
CA LEU A 999 -11.79 -1.96 4.91
C LEU A 999 -12.00 -3.46 5.03
N SER A 1000 -12.66 -3.90 6.11
CA SER A 1000 -13.04 -5.29 6.35
C SER A 1000 -13.92 -5.89 5.25
N ALA A 1001 -14.86 -5.10 4.72
CA ALA A 1001 -15.74 -5.56 3.65
C ALA A 1001 -15.00 -5.69 2.31
N VAL A 1002 -14.14 -4.72 1.96
CA VAL A 1002 -13.34 -4.82 0.74
C VAL A 1002 -12.30 -5.94 0.84
N GLU A 1003 -11.71 -6.14 2.02
CA GLU A 1003 -10.82 -7.27 2.31
C GLU A 1003 -11.53 -8.62 2.14
N LEU A 1004 -12.76 -8.75 2.63
CA LEU A 1004 -13.55 -9.97 2.46
C LEU A 1004 -13.93 -10.21 0.99
N ALA A 1005 -14.26 -9.15 0.25
CA ALA A 1005 -14.48 -9.25 -1.19
C ALA A 1005 -13.21 -9.67 -1.94
N ASP A 1006 -12.05 -9.11 -1.57
CA ASP A 1006 -10.73 -9.48 -2.09
C ASP A 1006 -10.40 -10.94 -1.82
N ALA A 1007 -10.73 -11.45 -0.64
CA ALA A 1007 -10.56 -12.87 -0.31
C ALA A 1007 -11.32 -13.79 -1.27
N PHE A 1008 -12.59 -13.48 -1.58
CA PHE A 1008 -13.37 -14.27 -2.54
C PHE A 1008 -12.89 -14.08 -3.98
N ALA A 1009 -12.63 -12.83 -4.38
CA ALA A 1009 -12.22 -12.50 -5.73
C ALA A 1009 -10.86 -13.10 -6.07
N SER A 1010 -9.87 -12.95 -5.18
CA SER A 1010 -8.54 -13.54 -5.34
C SER A 1010 -8.60 -15.06 -5.34
N ALA A 1011 -9.37 -15.68 -4.44
CA ALA A 1011 -9.49 -17.14 -4.42
C ALA A 1011 -10.05 -17.72 -5.73
N LEU A 1012 -11.04 -17.05 -6.32
CA LEU A 1012 -11.68 -17.50 -7.56
C LEU A 1012 -10.95 -17.06 -8.82
N ALA A 1013 -10.17 -15.97 -8.75
CA ALA A 1013 -9.31 -15.55 -9.84
C ALA A 1013 -8.20 -16.60 -10.06
N PRO A 1014 -7.90 -16.98 -11.30
CA PRO A 1014 -6.71 -17.75 -11.57
C PRO A 1014 -5.48 -16.94 -11.19
N HIS A 1015 -4.68 -17.47 -10.27
CA HIS A 1015 -3.36 -16.94 -9.96
C HIS A 1015 -2.31 -17.53 -10.91
N ARG A 1016 -1.24 -16.78 -11.18
CA ARG A 1016 -0.07 -17.35 -11.85
C ARG A 1016 0.48 -18.49 -10.99
N GLY A 1017 0.62 -19.66 -11.60
CA GLY A 1017 1.12 -20.87 -10.95
C GLY A 1017 0.06 -21.94 -10.69
N ASP A 1018 -1.25 -21.65 -10.74
CA ASP A 1018 -2.31 -22.64 -10.43
C ASP A 1018 -2.10 -23.96 -11.20
N GLY A 1019 -1.54 -24.98 -10.52
CA GLY A 1019 -1.06 -26.23 -11.14
C GLY A 1019 -2.16 -27.07 -11.81
N VAL A 1020 -3.42 -26.71 -11.55
CA VAL A 1020 -4.63 -27.31 -12.15
C VAL A 1020 -4.84 -26.82 -13.59
N SER A 1021 -4.25 -25.69 -13.97
CA SER A 1021 -4.47 -25.04 -15.26
C SER A 1021 -3.54 -25.61 -16.34
N LEU A 1022 -4.13 -26.22 -17.37
CA LEU A 1022 -3.40 -26.75 -18.51
C LEU A 1022 -2.63 -25.64 -19.24
N ALA A 1023 -3.24 -24.46 -19.46
CA ALA A 1023 -2.56 -23.37 -20.16
C ALA A 1023 -1.35 -22.86 -19.35
N ARG A 1024 -1.35 -22.98 -18.02
CA ARG A 1024 -0.19 -22.62 -17.22
C ARG A 1024 0.97 -23.58 -17.40
N ARG A 1025 0.74 -24.90 -17.34
CA ARG A 1025 1.79 -25.89 -17.66
C ARG A 1025 2.40 -25.62 -19.03
N LEU A 1026 1.54 -25.30 -20.01
CA LEU A 1026 1.96 -24.92 -21.35
C LEU A 1026 2.73 -23.59 -21.38
N CYS A 1027 2.36 -22.58 -20.59
CA CYS A 1027 3.15 -21.35 -20.40
C CYS A 1027 4.53 -21.64 -19.80
N ASP A 1028 4.63 -22.51 -18.79
CA ASP A 1028 5.89 -22.81 -18.11
C ASP A 1028 6.82 -23.67 -18.98
N GLU A 1029 6.28 -24.61 -19.76
CA GLU A 1029 7.03 -25.28 -20.84
C GLU A 1029 7.53 -24.27 -21.87
N ASP A 1030 6.66 -23.36 -22.27
CA ASP A 1030 6.96 -22.38 -23.31
C ASP A 1030 7.96 -21.32 -22.86
N GLU A 1031 7.88 -20.89 -21.61
CA GLU A 1031 8.86 -20.01 -20.96
C GLU A 1031 10.24 -20.66 -20.93
N ARG A 1032 10.32 -21.93 -20.50
CA ARG A 1032 11.58 -22.69 -20.50
C ARG A 1032 12.18 -22.75 -21.90
N ALA A 1033 11.35 -22.97 -22.93
CA ALA A 1033 11.82 -22.96 -24.31
C ALA A 1033 12.37 -21.58 -24.72
N VAL A 1034 11.73 -20.48 -24.32
CA VAL A 1034 12.23 -19.12 -24.58
C VAL A 1034 13.57 -18.88 -23.86
N ARG A 1035 13.65 -19.18 -22.56
CA ARG A 1035 14.86 -19.00 -21.75
C ARG A 1035 16.03 -19.81 -22.31
N ALA A 1036 15.79 -21.06 -22.71
CA ALA A 1036 16.81 -21.94 -23.30
C ALA A 1036 17.41 -21.39 -24.62
N VAL A 1037 16.67 -20.58 -25.38
CA VAL A 1037 17.21 -19.88 -26.56
C VAL A 1037 18.02 -18.66 -26.12
N LEU A 1038 17.50 -17.83 -25.22
CA LEU A 1038 18.17 -16.62 -24.73
C LEU A 1038 19.52 -16.89 -24.04
N PHE A 1039 19.65 -18.04 -23.36
CA PHE A 1039 20.89 -18.47 -22.72
C PHE A 1039 21.89 -19.11 -23.71
N ARG A 1040 21.43 -19.71 -24.81
CA ARG A 1040 22.32 -20.31 -25.82
C ARG A 1040 23.06 -19.27 -26.67
N GLU A 1041 22.49 -18.08 -26.82
CA GLU A 1041 23.11 -16.97 -27.56
C GLU A 1041 24.10 -16.14 -26.72
N GLU A 1042 24.69 -16.70 -25.65
CA GLU A 1042 25.82 -16.06 -24.98
C GLU A 1042 27.12 -16.24 -25.79
N PRO A 1043 27.77 -15.13 -26.22
CA PRO A 1043 29.07 -15.18 -26.88
C PRO A 1043 30.21 -15.61 -25.96
#